data_AF-A0AAP8T6N2-F1
#
_entry.id   AF-A0AAP8T6N2-F1
#
_cell.length_a   1.000
_cell.length_b   1.000
_cell.length_c   1.000
_cell.angle_alpha   90.00
_cell.angle_beta   90.00
_cell.angle_gamma   90.00
#
_symmetry.space_group_name_H-M   'P 1'
#
loop_
_entity.id
_entity.type
_entity.pdbx_description
1 polymer ?
#
loop_
_entity_poly.entity_id
_entity_poly.type
_entity_poly.pdbx_seq_one_letter_code
_entity_poly.pdbx_strand_id
1 'polypeptide(L)'
;MSAVESFSAEKYLNKINQHRDDLEGLLGALPSFKSLLQDLVLKELQQLSPDIYISKTYITAQRPGIVNPQPTGLLMDVFMQCLMSGNAPVYDASLYGVFDWPDSTDEEDRIHGLDVVAVGSLIGNVLGALAQKYTPLLAQYWAASSGKDDKGRELASRRRQLQDVHAALFWQELGATVQMQGVRPEVEESYAVFIKGTSLTPAYSLSLQLENGRFATLAGCFVTYLTGRSIPELVLDDDEWVVLYTSVNGLETFRTAALMHQALQQRLGNAETRAQLLRSVSQEDAEQVGSVPDIRYLNIQGEIFQTLTAQLLEKQQRDVAYHLRRLQAPGGDRPALVRSVESALQQQAVIDAARGRVARLLVLMNRNARPQWLKDATANHQEVFASLEKELLRGQVCLHEAMEGVSSFQDYVRGAVETHISAGDTRRVDPDTVWVTVQHSLRMGTRRIEHVERKTLTQLFMYGVHDTAAPYTIKLEAFHNNPRLTASSIELAIRQFDLRVQYASERNQRFAQARIREAMREVLGQEIALSHFAAVLQKHIGPQAQNMVQRYLYGDPGVEAFGVAFRQRYRPFRDMIAFRARGAAPDRQLHVLYAPGAPTGQQWYEFSDLTGLKRQFISWGFEPRDREFLTGQAFSKDRAAFVKDELSYDEPGPVFQPWWWGGVTLVEWNRGHEDGPLMGAIHEIIDWEIAEEQVATPAWYRSAAARDREMLTRLNTDFRALYELSKEELNIPTLVSFSRDQVMERLNSHLRRSDPNHPLIDPDRVDVKVKGQDWMTLTHLFIQWQLWPDDDQVAFVSREGSSLGGLNATVVKSLIGLRPGMMYEWHLVDRFANGASLDLKAKLFCKLKQNEMLRAALTQKMQGSLSAEQFNWLAGLVDGLDHDRPHELDPFKPGTTPQDGIYTLVLEGRRIEGAYTFGRRVAGKLQLLVYIPKAPDGMSYRPLESLTLGLKDADLGNHVIALTRLEHRSVVQNFVIRCQNASGALPTPALNNSSVVTHFKFEFDSMISRVLSDVDYQTTTPAERFWNTVMVITELAVDIVSLFVPPVGLVNSIVRITRSIVQGIVAYSLGDDEAGKNHLASAWRSSILLYVGIVAGVGGSVSAVGLLSRVKDISEIVSTATGVPVGIGYVTAVASPYVIADSKTRIIG
;
A
#
# COMPACT_ATOMS: atom_id res chain seq x y z
N MET A 1 12.18 0.90 26.46
CA MET A 1 11.25 2.00 26.14
C MET A 1 9.85 1.52 26.43
N SER A 2 9.03 2.35 27.08
CA SER A 2 7.60 2.04 27.17
C SER A 2 6.97 2.10 25.77
N ALA A 3 5.91 1.34 25.50
CA ALA A 3 5.22 1.35 24.20
C ALA A 3 4.81 2.79 23.77
N VAL A 4 4.53 3.64 24.75
CA VAL A 4 4.15 5.05 24.61
C VAL A 4 5.30 5.92 24.06
N GLU A 5 6.55 5.65 24.44
CA GLU A 5 7.73 6.39 23.96
C GLU A 5 8.07 6.04 22.50
N SER A 6 7.89 4.78 22.08
CA SER A 6 8.13 4.34 20.69
C SER A 6 7.11 4.94 19.71
N PHE A 7 5.84 5.01 20.14
CA PHE A 7 4.74 5.54 19.34
C PHE A 7 4.85 7.06 19.12
N SER A 8 5.45 7.77 20.09
CA SER A 8 5.76 9.19 19.98
C SER A 8 6.85 9.44 18.93
N ALA A 9 7.93 8.64 18.97
CA ALA A 9 9.09 8.74 18.09
C ALA A 9 8.74 8.65 16.60
N GLU A 10 8.00 7.59 16.24
CA GLU A 10 7.61 7.29 14.86
C GLU A 10 6.67 8.34 14.26
N LYS A 11 5.74 8.85 15.09
CA LYS A 11 4.84 9.94 14.70
C LYS A 11 5.60 11.22 14.31
N TYR A 12 6.67 11.57 15.04
CA TYR A 12 7.50 12.72 14.67
C TYR A 12 8.28 12.45 13.39
N LEU A 13 8.85 11.25 13.23
CA LEU A 13 9.62 10.91 12.03
C LEU A 13 8.78 10.99 10.75
N ASN A 14 7.55 10.47 10.81
CA ASN A 14 6.62 10.52 9.69
C ASN A 14 6.27 11.94 9.28
N LYS A 15 6.01 12.81 10.27
CA LYS A 15 5.73 14.22 10.00
C LYS A 15 6.95 14.99 9.52
N ILE A 16 8.15 14.67 10.03
CA ILE A 16 9.42 15.25 9.55
C ILE A 16 9.65 14.86 8.10
N ASN A 17 9.52 13.58 7.75
CA ASN A 17 9.66 13.10 6.38
C ASN A 17 8.62 13.74 5.47
N GLN A 18 7.35 13.80 5.89
CA GLN A 18 6.29 14.46 5.15
C GLN A 18 6.64 15.92 4.85
N HIS A 19 7.01 16.72 5.85
CA HIS A 19 7.33 18.14 5.63
C HIS A 19 8.66 18.37 4.91
N ARG A 20 9.62 17.44 5.02
CA ARG A 20 10.80 17.43 4.15
C ARG A 20 10.39 17.19 2.70
N ASP A 21 9.52 16.22 2.45
CA ASP A 21 9.04 15.91 1.10
C ASP A 21 8.18 17.04 0.55
N ASP A 22 7.37 17.72 1.37
CA ASP A 22 6.66 18.96 1.01
C ASP A 22 7.67 20.06 0.59
N LEU A 23 8.78 20.20 1.32
CA LEU A 23 9.84 21.16 1.01
C LEU A 23 10.54 20.81 -0.31
N GLU A 24 10.91 19.54 -0.47
CA GLU A 24 11.53 19.03 -1.69
C GLU A 24 10.60 19.15 -2.89
N GLY A 25 9.31 18.88 -2.73
CA GLY A 25 8.30 19.05 -3.77
C GLY A 25 8.09 20.51 -4.15
N LEU A 26 8.04 21.42 -3.17
CA LEU A 26 7.86 22.85 -3.44
C LEU A 26 9.08 23.48 -4.12
N LEU A 27 10.30 23.15 -3.67
CA LEU A 27 11.52 23.57 -4.35
C LEU A 27 11.65 22.87 -5.70
N GLY A 28 11.38 21.57 -5.77
CA GLY A 28 11.39 20.79 -7.00
C GLY A 28 10.31 21.19 -8.02
N ALA A 29 9.32 22.00 -7.66
CA ALA A 29 8.34 22.57 -8.58
C ALA A 29 8.82 23.88 -9.25
N LEU A 30 9.97 24.43 -8.85
CA LEU A 30 10.57 25.58 -9.53
C LEU A 30 10.77 25.27 -11.01
N PRO A 31 10.35 26.15 -11.93
CA PRO A 31 10.62 25.94 -13.35
C PRO A 31 12.14 25.91 -13.56
N SER A 32 12.59 25.09 -14.53
CA SER A 32 14.02 24.95 -14.79
C SER A 32 14.61 26.27 -15.28
N PHE A 33 15.93 26.40 -15.25
CA PHE A 33 16.62 27.53 -15.84
C PHE A 33 16.19 27.76 -17.29
N LYS A 34 16.07 26.68 -18.09
CA LYS A 34 15.56 26.73 -19.48
C LYS A 34 14.12 27.27 -19.54
N SER A 35 13.23 26.86 -18.64
CA SER A 35 11.83 27.29 -18.65
C SER A 35 11.65 28.77 -18.31
N LEU A 36 12.29 29.25 -17.24
CA LEU A 36 12.23 30.69 -16.89
C LEU A 36 12.91 31.55 -17.96
N LEU A 37 13.97 31.02 -18.58
CA LEU A 37 14.63 31.67 -19.70
C LEU A 37 13.75 31.71 -20.95
N GLN A 38 12.98 30.65 -21.20
CA GLN A 38 12.00 30.63 -22.29
C GLN A 38 10.92 31.70 -22.08
N ASP A 39 10.42 31.89 -20.86
CA ASP A 39 9.46 32.97 -20.55
C ASP A 39 10.08 34.36 -20.77
N LEU A 40 11.36 34.53 -20.39
CA LEU A 40 12.10 35.77 -20.65
C LEU A 40 12.23 36.03 -22.16
N VAL A 41 12.68 35.03 -22.92
CA VAL A 41 12.87 35.14 -24.37
C VAL A 41 11.52 35.39 -25.06
N LEU A 42 10.46 34.69 -24.65
CA LEU A 42 9.11 34.91 -25.18
C LEU A 42 8.64 36.35 -24.92
N LYS A 43 8.83 36.87 -23.70
CA LYS A 43 8.43 38.25 -23.37
C LYS A 43 9.17 39.29 -24.20
N GLU A 44 10.44 39.07 -24.50
CA GLU A 44 11.23 39.95 -25.38
C GLU A 44 10.80 39.78 -26.85
N LEU A 45 10.50 38.55 -27.27
CA LEU A 45 10.07 38.24 -28.64
C LEU A 45 8.69 38.84 -28.94
N GLN A 46 7.80 38.85 -27.95
CA GLN A 46 6.48 39.48 -28.03
C GLN A 46 6.54 41.00 -28.19
N GLN A 47 7.67 41.65 -27.88
CA GLN A 47 7.87 43.07 -28.22
C GLN A 47 8.12 43.27 -29.72
N LEU A 48 8.62 42.25 -30.42
CA LEU A 48 8.82 42.26 -31.87
C LEU A 48 7.57 41.79 -32.62
N SER A 49 6.88 40.76 -32.09
CA SER A 49 5.63 40.23 -32.66
C SER A 49 4.69 39.73 -31.54
N PRO A 50 3.59 40.46 -31.22
CA PRO A 50 2.75 40.16 -30.06
C PRO A 50 2.12 38.77 -30.02
N ASP A 51 1.75 38.20 -31.17
CA ASP A 51 0.99 36.95 -31.28
C ASP A 51 1.87 35.71 -31.50
N ILE A 52 3.16 35.80 -31.16
CA ILE A 52 4.13 34.74 -31.45
C ILE A 52 4.18 33.62 -30.40
N TYR A 53 4.33 32.39 -30.88
CA TYR A 53 4.55 31.21 -30.05
C TYR A 53 6.00 30.73 -30.18
N ILE A 54 6.80 30.89 -29.13
CA ILE A 54 8.21 30.45 -29.09
C ILE A 54 8.39 28.95 -29.39
N SER A 55 7.38 28.11 -29.11
CA SER A 55 7.38 26.67 -29.42
C SER A 55 7.09 26.34 -30.90
N LYS A 56 6.72 27.35 -31.69
CA LYS A 56 6.48 27.30 -33.14
C LYS A 56 7.26 28.41 -33.83
N THR A 57 8.49 28.66 -33.41
CA THR A 57 9.35 29.68 -34.04
C THR A 57 10.68 29.03 -34.34
N TYR A 58 10.96 28.85 -35.63
CA TYR A 58 12.14 28.18 -36.15
C TYR A 58 12.99 29.18 -36.94
N ILE A 59 14.31 29.10 -36.76
CA ILE A 59 15.27 29.82 -37.60
C ILE A 59 15.80 28.84 -38.62
N THR A 60 15.59 29.11 -39.90
CA THR A 60 15.98 28.20 -40.99
C THR A 60 16.98 28.88 -41.93
N ALA A 61 18.01 28.14 -42.34
CA ALA A 61 18.91 28.57 -43.41
C ALA A 61 18.22 28.37 -44.78
N GLN A 62 18.16 29.43 -45.58
CA GLN A 62 17.44 29.40 -46.87
C GLN A 62 18.21 28.67 -47.97
N ARG A 63 19.52 28.41 -47.79
CA ARG A 63 20.36 27.70 -48.77
C ARG A 63 21.40 26.83 -48.08
N PRO A 64 21.73 25.64 -48.64
CA PRO A 64 22.82 24.82 -48.15
C PRO A 64 24.20 25.43 -48.49
N GLY A 65 25.22 25.14 -47.68
CA GLY A 65 26.62 25.51 -47.99
C GLY A 65 27.07 26.91 -47.53
N ILE A 66 26.41 27.50 -46.52
CA ILE A 66 26.83 28.79 -45.94
C ILE A 66 28.20 28.64 -45.25
N VAL A 67 29.13 29.55 -45.57
CA VAL A 67 30.45 29.61 -44.93
C VAL A 67 30.28 30.16 -43.51
N ASN A 68 30.73 29.42 -42.50
CA ASN A 68 30.53 29.71 -41.07
C ASN A 68 29.03 29.87 -40.69
N PRO A 69 28.24 28.79 -40.77
CA PRO A 69 26.80 28.86 -40.54
C PRO A 69 26.47 29.29 -39.11
N GLN A 70 25.42 30.09 -38.99
CA GLN A 70 24.84 30.45 -37.69
C GLN A 70 23.90 29.33 -37.21
N PRO A 71 23.64 29.23 -35.89
CA PRO A 71 22.69 28.26 -35.34
C PRO A 71 21.29 28.34 -36.00
N THR A 72 20.65 27.20 -36.22
CA THR A 72 19.31 27.07 -36.81
C THR A 72 18.49 26.03 -36.03
N GLY A 73 17.16 26.02 -36.21
CA GLY A 73 16.23 25.14 -35.50
C GLY A 73 15.24 25.91 -34.63
N LEU A 74 14.64 25.24 -33.64
CA LEU A 74 13.70 25.86 -32.72
C LEU A 74 14.38 27.01 -31.96
N LEU A 75 13.73 28.17 -31.87
CA LEU A 75 14.31 29.41 -31.33
C LEU A 75 14.92 29.22 -29.94
N MET A 76 14.27 28.45 -29.07
CA MET A 76 14.78 28.22 -27.72
C MET A 76 16.03 27.33 -27.72
N ASP A 77 16.14 26.37 -28.64
CA ASP A 77 17.33 25.52 -28.76
C ASP A 77 18.50 26.29 -29.37
N VAL A 78 18.21 27.16 -30.35
CA VAL A 78 19.16 28.15 -30.87
C VAL A 78 19.66 29.07 -29.74
N PHE A 79 18.76 29.58 -28.92
CA PHE A 79 19.13 30.42 -27.76
C PHE A 79 20.06 29.67 -26.80
N MET A 80 19.73 28.42 -26.45
CA MET A 80 20.58 27.59 -25.59
C MET A 80 21.94 27.29 -26.24
N GLN A 81 21.99 27.05 -27.55
CA GLN A 81 23.26 26.87 -28.26
C GLN A 81 24.13 28.14 -28.22
N CYS A 82 23.53 29.32 -28.39
CA CYS A 82 24.22 30.60 -28.25
C CYS A 82 24.70 30.85 -26.82
N LEU A 83 23.89 30.48 -25.82
CA LEU A 83 24.28 30.55 -24.41
C LEU A 83 25.50 29.64 -24.11
N MET A 84 25.49 28.42 -24.63
CA MET A 84 26.55 27.43 -24.41
C MET A 84 27.83 27.76 -25.19
N SER A 85 27.72 28.37 -26.36
CA SER A 85 28.88 28.86 -27.14
C SER A 85 29.38 30.23 -26.67
N GLY A 86 28.54 30.97 -25.93
CA GLY A 86 28.78 32.35 -25.49
C GLY A 86 28.85 33.36 -26.63
N ASN A 87 28.39 32.99 -27.82
CA ASN A 87 28.38 33.84 -29.01
C ASN A 87 26.94 34.13 -29.42
N ALA A 88 26.61 35.41 -29.52
CA ALA A 88 25.35 35.83 -30.12
C ALA A 88 25.37 35.55 -31.63
N PRO A 89 24.24 35.10 -32.22
CA PRO A 89 24.20 34.83 -33.65
C PRO A 89 24.11 36.15 -34.43
N VAL A 90 24.77 36.20 -35.58
CA VAL A 90 24.69 37.33 -36.52
C VAL A 90 24.07 36.84 -37.81
N TYR A 91 22.74 36.96 -37.91
CA TYR A 91 21.99 36.52 -39.08
C TYR A 91 22.03 37.54 -40.21
N ASP A 92 22.06 37.03 -41.44
CA ASP A 92 21.84 37.79 -42.67
C ASP A 92 20.46 37.42 -43.22
N ALA A 93 19.58 38.40 -43.40
CA ALA A 93 18.22 38.20 -43.89
C ALA A 93 18.13 37.61 -45.31
N SER A 94 19.22 37.66 -46.08
CA SER A 94 19.32 37.01 -47.39
C SER A 94 19.68 35.51 -47.31
N LEU A 95 20.13 35.04 -46.14
CA LEU A 95 20.61 33.68 -45.92
C LEU A 95 19.75 32.90 -44.92
N TYR A 96 19.03 33.58 -44.02
CA TYR A 96 18.22 32.96 -42.97
C TYR A 96 16.80 33.57 -42.91
N GLY A 97 15.85 32.82 -42.39
CA GLY A 97 14.47 33.28 -42.16
C GLY A 97 13.89 32.74 -40.87
N VAL A 98 12.72 33.27 -40.48
CA VAL A 98 11.96 32.83 -39.30
C VAL A 98 10.63 32.25 -39.76
N PHE A 99 10.36 31.02 -39.35
CA PHE A 99 9.23 30.21 -39.82
C PHE A 99 8.47 29.59 -38.65
N ASP A 100 7.20 29.28 -38.84
CA ASP A 100 6.39 28.60 -37.83
C ASP A 100 6.42 27.05 -37.94
N TRP A 101 7.04 26.54 -39.00
CA TRP A 101 7.28 25.13 -39.28
C TRP A 101 8.79 24.77 -39.30
N PRO A 102 9.19 23.60 -38.76
CA PRO A 102 10.60 23.18 -38.75
C PRO A 102 11.16 22.98 -40.16
N ASP A 103 12.38 23.49 -40.37
CA ASP A 103 13.16 23.38 -41.61
C ASP A 103 12.47 23.89 -42.89
N SER A 104 11.36 24.64 -42.76
CA SER A 104 10.67 25.22 -43.91
C SER A 104 11.44 26.39 -44.51
N THR A 105 11.37 26.50 -45.84
CA THR A 105 11.77 27.68 -46.62
C THR A 105 10.62 28.21 -47.46
N ASP A 106 9.40 27.73 -47.24
CA ASP A 106 8.21 28.20 -47.94
C ASP A 106 7.80 29.58 -47.39
N GLU A 107 7.38 30.49 -48.27
CA GLU A 107 6.94 31.83 -47.86
C GLU A 107 5.60 31.79 -47.13
N GLU A 108 4.79 30.73 -47.29
CA GLU A 108 3.53 30.55 -46.55
C GLU A 108 3.75 30.26 -45.05
N ASP A 109 4.85 29.58 -44.69
CA ASP A 109 5.22 29.27 -43.30
C ASP A 109 6.02 30.40 -42.63
N ARG A 110 6.27 31.50 -43.37
CA ARG A 110 7.09 32.60 -42.89
C ARG A 110 6.31 33.45 -41.89
N ILE A 111 6.92 33.72 -40.74
CA ILE A 111 6.31 34.60 -39.74
C ILE A 111 6.44 36.06 -40.21
N HIS A 112 5.43 36.56 -40.91
CA HIS A 112 5.41 37.93 -41.41
C HIS A 112 5.49 38.95 -40.27
N GLY A 113 6.36 39.96 -40.45
CA GLY A 113 6.60 41.00 -39.44
C GLY A 113 7.72 40.69 -38.45
N LEU A 114 8.30 39.49 -38.45
CA LEU A 114 9.44 39.12 -37.62
C LEU A 114 10.72 38.92 -38.45
N ASP A 115 11.64 39.88 -38.35
CA ASP A 115 12.94 39.84 -39.05
C ASP A 115 13.99 39.00 -38.30
N VAL A 116 14.70 38.14 -39.02
CA VAL A 116 15.73 37.25 -38.46
C VAL A 116 16.93 38.03 -37.87
N VAL A 117 17.25 39.21 -38.41
CA VAL A 117 18.31 40.08 -37.85
C VAL A 117 17.88 40.68 -36.51
N ALA A 118 16.61 41.06 -36.39
CA ALA A 118 16.02 41.52 -35.12
C ALA A 118 15.99 40.39 -34.09
N VAL A 119 15.66 39.15 -34.49
CA VAL A 119 15.74 37.96 -33.63
C VAL A 119 17.18 37.70 -33.17
N GLY A 120 18.17 37.80 -34.05
CA GLY A 120 19.59 37.68 -33.68
C GLY A 120 20.04 38.74 -32.67
N SER A 121 19.63 39.99 -32.89
CA SER A 121 19.89 41.11 -31.97
C SER A 121 19.22 40.92 -30.60
N LEU A 122 17.99 40.39 -30.58
CA LEU A 122 17.28 40.03 -29.35
C LEU A 122 18.05 38.98 -28.56
N ILE A 123 18.50 37.90 -29.22
CA ILE A 123 19.31 36.85 -28.57
C ILE A 123 20.56 37.49 -27.94
N GLY A 124 21.28 38.33 -28.68
CA GLY A 124 22.46 39.04 -28.17
C GLY A 124 22.17 39.93 -26.96
N ASN A 125 21.08 40.70 -27.00
CA ASN A 125 20.67 41.59 -25.91
C ASN A 125 20.30 40.81 -24.64
N VAL A 126 19.55 39.71 -24.77
CA VAL A 126 19.16 38.86 -23.64
C VAL A 126 20.39 38.17 -23.04
N LEU A 127 21.32 37.68 -23.87
CA LEU A 127 22.59 37.09 -23.40
C LEU A 127 23.45 38.13 -22.65
N GLY A 128 23.55 39.36 -23.17
CA GLY A 128 24.35 40.44 -22.58
C GLY A 128 23.78 40.97 -21.25
N ALA A 129 22.47 40.96 -21.08
CA ALA A 129 21.79 41.45 -19.88
C ALA A 129 21.20 40.33 -18.98
N LEU A 130 21.65 39.09 -19.17
CA LEU A 130 21.01 37.90 -18.59
C LEU A 130 20.87 37.96 -17.06
N ALA A 131 21.94 38.28 -16.33
CA ALA A 131 21.91 38.38 -14.87
C ALA A 131 20.94 39.47 -14.37
N GLN A 132 20.84 40.59 -15.09
CA GLN A 132 19.97 41.72 -14.75
C GLN A 132 18.50 41.41 -15.05
N LYS A 133 18.20 40.74 -16.16
CA LYS A 133 16.83 40.41 -16.58
C LYS A 133 16.26 39.19 -15.87
N TYR A 134 17.10 38.21 -15.52
CA TYR A 134 16.66 36.94 -14.93
C TYR A 134 16.28 37.04 -13.45
N THR A 135 17.07 37.77 -12.65
CA THR A 135 16.86 37.87 -11.18
C THR A 135 15.48 38.44 -10.80
N PRO A 136 14.96 39.49 -11.46
CA PRO A 136 13.60 39.98 -11.24
C PRO A 136 12.49 38.96 -11.55
N LEU A 137 12.69 38.10 -12.56
CA LEU A 137 11.71 37.04 -12.88
C LEU A 137 11.63 36.01 -11.76
N LEU A 138 12.78 35.63 -11.20
CA LEU A 138 12.81 34.74 -10.04
C LEU A 138 12.13 35.37 -8.82
N ALA A 139 12.34 36.67 -8.58
CA ALA A 139 11.63 37.40 -7.52
C ALA A 139 10.11 37.44 -7.75
N GLN A 140 9.68 37.67 -8.99
CA GLN A 140 8.26 37.66 -9.39
C GLN A 140 7.63 36.27 -9.21
N TYR A 141 8.35 35.20 -9.55
CA TYR A 141 7.88 33.82 -9.36
C TYR A 141 7.50 33.55 -7.89
N TRP A 142 8.37 33.95 -6.96
CA TRP A 142 8.13 33.78 -5.53
C TRP A 142 7.01 34.69 -4.98
N ALA A 143 6.87 35.89 -5.53
CA ALA A 143 5.81 36.83 -5.16
C ALA A 143 4.44 36.41 -5.73
N ALA A 144 4.41 35.69 -6.84
CA ALA A 144 3.19 35.25 -7.50
C ALA A 144 2.41 34.22 -6.67
N SER A 145 1.08 34.26 -6.83
CA SER A 145 0.17 33.24 -6.32
C SER A 145 0.56 31.86 -6.84
N SER A 146 0.37 30.85 -5.98
CA SER A 146 0.59 29.44 -6.30
C SER A 146 -0.53 28.84 -7.15
N GLY A 147 -1.63 29.56 -7.38
CA GLY A 147 -2.74 29.12 -8.20
C GLY A 147 -4.06 29.66 -7.69
N LYS A 148 -5.17 29.04 -8.11
CA LYS A 148 -6.51 29.34 -7.60
C LYS A 148 -7.08 28.09 -6.94
N ASP A 149 -7.85 28.27 -5.88
CA ASP A 149 -8.62 27.18 -5.27
C ASP A 149 -9.81 26.77 -6.17
N ASP A 150 -10.53 25.72 -5.78
CA ASP A 150 -11.72 25.21 -6.49
C ASP A 150 -12.85 26.26 -6.64
N LYS A 151 -12.76 27.38 -5.91
CA LYS A 151 -13.69 28.51 -5.95
C LYS A 151 -13.14 29.70 -6.72
N GLY A 152 -11.99 29.55 -7.38
CA GLY A 152 -11.34 30.59 -8.18
C GLY A 152 -10.61 31.66 -7.36
N ARG A 153 -10.44 31.48 -6.05
CA ARG A 153 -9.73 32.43 -5.17
C ARG A 153 -8.23 32.20 -5.28
N GLU A 154 -7.47 33.29 -5.36
CA GLU A 154 -6.00 33.22 -5.36
C GLU A 154 -5.49 32.54 -4.08
N LEU A 155 -4.63 31.54 -4.26
CA LEU A 155 -3.92 30.88 -3.18
C LEU A 155 -2.80 31.78 -2.67
N ALA A 156 -2.21 31.40 -1.54
CA ALA A 156 -1.06 32.12 -0.98
C ALA A 156 0.09 32.19 -1.99
N SER A 157 0.91 33.24 -1.89
CA SER A 157 2.12 33.37 -2.71
C SER A 157 3.07 32.19 -2.46
N ARG A 158 3.86 31.81 -3.47
CA ARG A 158 4.83 30.72 -3.32
C ARG A 158 5.84 30.97 -2.21
N ARG A 159 6.22 32.24 -2.00
CA ARG A 159 7.02 32.67 -0.84
C ARG A 159 6.35 32.31 0.49
N ARG A 160 5.04 32.54 0.61
CA ARG A 160 4.30 32.23 1.83
C ARG A 160 4.21 30.71 2.06
N GLN A 161 4.00 29.94 1.01
CA GLN A 161 4.03 28.48 1.09
C GLN A 161 5.40 27.95 1.53
N LEU A 162 6.49 28.48 0.98
CA LEU A 162 7.85 28.12 1.41
C LEU A 162 8.07 28.43 2.89
N GLN A 163 7.60 29.58 3.36
CA GLN A 163 7.63 29.95 4.77
C GLN A 163 6.86 28.94 5.64
N ASP A 164 5.64 28.58 5.25
CA ASP A 164 4.78 27.67 6.02
C ASP A 164 5.39 26.25 6.09
N VAL A 165 5.96 25.75 4.98
CA VAL A 165 6.65 24.45 4.93
C VAL A 165 7.93 24.45 5.77
N HIS A 166 8.74 25.52 5.69
CA HIS A 166 9.93 25.67 6.54
C HIS A 166 9.58 25.69 8.03
N ALA A 167 8.54 26.45 8.40
CA ALA A 167 8.06 26.51 9.77
C ALA A 167 7.56 25.14 10.24
N ALA A 168 6.76 24.45 9.41
CA ALA A 168 6.24 23.12 9.72
C ALA A 168 7.37 22.11 9.97
N LEU A 169 8.37 22.06 9.07
CA LEU A 169 9.53 21.19 9.23
C LEU A 169 10.30 21.51 10.51
N PHE A 170 10.59 22.79 10.77
CA PHE A 170 11.27 23.23 11.99
C PHE A 170 10.54 22.76 13.27
N TRP A 171 9.21 22.92 13.33
CA TRP A 171 8.44 22.54 14.51
C TRP A 171 8.46 21.03 14.76
N GLN A 172 8.45 20.22 13.71
CA GLN A 172 8.57 18.77 13.88
C GLN A 172 9.99 18.36 14.28
N GLU A 173 11.01 18.97 13.69
CA GLU A 173 12.41 18.76 14.09
C GLU A 173 12.64 19.16 15.55
N LEU A 174 12.05 20.27 16.03
CA LEU A 174 12.09 20.69 17.42
C LEU A 174 11.46 19.65 18.34
N GLY A 175 10.24 19.21 18.05
CA GLY A 175 9.56 18.19 18.85
C GLY A 175 10.36 16.89 18.92
N ALA A 176 10.89 16.41 17.79
CA ALA A 176 11.75 15.23 17.77
C ALA A 176 13.04 15.43 18.56
N THR A 177 13.67 16.60 18.45
CA THR A 177 14.91 16.92 19.17
C THR A 177 14.68 16.92 20.69
N VAL A 178 13.60 17.54 21.18
CA VAL A 178 13.24 17.55 22.61
C VAL A 178 13.03 16.14 23.15
N GLN A 179 12.30 15.30 22.40
CA GLN A 179 12.02 13.93 22.82
C GLN A 179 13.25 13.01 22.76
N MET A 180 14.16 13.22 21.80
CA MET A 180 15.24 12.26 21.50
C MET A 180 16.62 12.67 22.03
N GLN A 181 16.90 13.96 22.22
CA GLN A 181 18.23 14.43 22.58
C GLN A 181 18.41 14.72 24.07
N GLY A 182 17.41 14.43 24.92
CA GLY A 182 17.43 14.83 26.32
C GLY A 182 17.44 16.36 26.49
N VAL A 183 17.01 17.08 25.45
CA VAL A 183 16.76 18.52 25.52
C VAL A 183 15.54 18.73 26.40
N ARG A 184 15.63 19.69 27.31
CA ARG A 184 14.63 20.01 28.32
C ARG A 184 13.24 20.26 27.69
N PRO A 185 12.15 19.60 28.14
CA PRO A 185 10.79 19.84 27.63
C PRO A 185 10.39 21.31 27.62
N GLU A 186 10.93 22.09 28.56
CA GLU A 186 10.74 23.53 28.70
C GLU A 186 11.18 24.32 27.45
N VAL A 187 12.04 23.75 26.60
CA VAL A 187 12.51 24.36 25.34
C VAL A 187 11.38 24.43 24.31
N GLU A 188 10.58 23.37 24.18
CA GLU A 188 9.44 23.35 23.25
C GLU A 188 8.37 24.35 23.68
N GLU A 189 8.05 24.37 24.98
CA GLU A 189 7.10 25.31 25.57
C GLU A 189 7.56 26.76 25.41
N SER A 190 8.83 27.04 25.69
CA SER A 190 9.42 28.37 25.53
C SER A 190 9.36 28.84 24.08
N TYR A 191 9.76 27.99 23.13
CA TYR A 191 9.71 28.33 21.70
C TYR A 191 8.28 28.55 21.22
N ALA A 192 7.32 27.74 21.65
CA ALA A 192 5.92 27.92 21.31
C ALA A 192 5.41 29.29 21.77
N VAL A 193 5.76 29.74 22.98
CA VAL A 193 5.38 31.05 23.52
C VAL A 193 6.05 32.20 22.75
N PHE A 194 7.34 32.08 22.45
CA PHE A 194 8.11 33.19 21.87
C PHE A 194 8.00 33.33 20.35
N ILE A 195 7.69 32.23 19.65
CA ILE A 195 7.73 32.18 18.18
C ILE A 195 6.32 32.08 17.55
N LYS A 196 5.40 31.28 18.12
CA LYS A 196 4.11 31.05 17.43
C LYS A 196 3.21 32.28 17.52
N GLY A 197 2.94 32.88 16.35
CA GLY A 197 1.98 33.99 16.22
C GLY A 197 2.50 35.33 16.76
N THR A 198 3.80 35.47 16.99
CA THR A 198 4.43 36.71 17.49
C THR A 198 5.08 37.49 16.34
N SER A 199 4.85 38.81 16.30
CA SER A 199 5.44 39.70 15.29
C SER A 199 6.88 40.11 15.61
N LEU A 200 7.38 39.79 16.81
CA LEU A 200 8.71 40.10 17.31
C LEU A 200 9.22 38.88 18.07
N THR A 201 10.08 38.10 17.43
CA THR A 201 10.67 36.90 18.03
C THR A 201 12.01 37.26 18.70
N PRO A 202 12.30 36.82 19.94
CA PRO A 202 13.57 37.06 20.64
C PRO A 202 14.70 36.18 20.07
N ALA A 203 14.99 36.33 18.79
CA ALA A 203 15.99 35.57 18.06
C ALA A 203 17.03 36.50 17.44
N TYR A 204 18.25 36.02 17.27
CA TYR A 204 19.38 36.76 16.72
C TYR A 204 19.88 36.05 15.47
N SER A 205 20.09 36.83 14.41
CA SER A 205 20.75 36.39 13.18
C SER A 205 22.25 36.26 13.39
N LEU A 206 22.87 35.30 12.70
CA LEU A 206 24.32 35.11 12.72
C LEU A 206 24.93 35.73 11.48
N SER A 207 25.94 36.59 11.62
CA SER A 207 26.64 37.19 10.48
C SER A 207 28.15 37.06 10.62
N LEU A 208 28.84 36.75 9.52
CA LEU A 208 30.30 36.62 9.46
C LEU A 208 30.92 37.85 8.81
N GLN A 209 32.06 38.29 9.34
CA GLN A 209 32.84 39.35 8.72
C GLN A 209 33.51 38.86 7.43
N LEU A 210 33.37 39.65 6.38
CA LEU A 210 34.07 39.51 5.11
C LEU A 210 35.41 40.25 5.15
N GLU A 211 36.34 39.90 4.27
CA GLU A 211 37.65 40.57 4.13
C GLU A 211 37.55 42.09 3.89
N ASN A 212 36.46 42.55 3.28
CA ASN A 212 36.17 43.98 3.06
C ASN A 212 35.57 44.71 4.29
N GLY A 213 35.44 44.03 5.43
CA GLY A 213 34.90 44.58 6.68
C GLY A 213 33.37 44.58 6.78
N ARG A 214 32.63 44.26 5.72
CA ARG A 214 31.16 44.07 5.75
C ARG A 214 30.81 42.74 6.42
N PHE A 215 29.58 42.61 6.92
CA PHE A 215 29.07 41.36 7.47
C PHE A 215 28.09 40.69 6.51
N ALA A 216 28.22 39.38 6.32
CA ALA A 216 27.29 38.55 5.56
C ALA A 216 26.50 37.63 6.50
N THR A 217 25.17 37.70 6.43
CA THR A 217 24.27 36.90 7.28
C THR A 217 24.21 35.46 6.79
N LEU A 218 24.27 34.49 7.72
CA LEU A 218 23.97 33.09 7.43
C LEU A 218 22.46 32.93 7.25
N ALA A 219 22.02 32.76 6.01
CA ALA A 219 20.62 32.56 5.69
C ALA A 219 20.07 31.27 6.34
N GLY A 220 18.90 31.40 6.97
CA GLY A 220 18.20 30.28 7.61
C GLY A 220 18.74 29.88 9.00
N CYS A 221 19.67 30.65 9.58
CA CYS A 221 20.26 30.37 10.89
C CYS A 221 19.84 31.41 11.92
N PHE A 222 19.65 30.99 13.17
CA PHE A 222 19.37 31.89 14.28
C PHE A 222 19.83 31.32 15.62
N VAL A 223 19.94 32.18 16.61
CA VAL A 223 20.13 31.81 18.02
C VAL A 223 19.09 32.51 18.88
N THR A 224 18.69 31.92 19.99
CA THR A 224 17.79 32.54 20.97
C THR A 224 18.21 32.18 22.39
N TYR A 225 17.94 33.07 23.34
CA TYR A 225 18.01 32.73 24.76
C TYR A 225 16.85 31.80 25.11
N LEU A 226 17.13 30.78 25.91
CA LEU A 226 16.08 29.84 26.35
C LEU A 226 14.95 30.57 27.12
N THR A 227 15.28 31.67 27.78
CA THR A 227 14.36 32.53 28.55
C THR A 227 13.48 33.45 27.69
N GLY A 228 13.71 33.51 26.37
CA GLY A 228 13.02 34.43 25.46
C GLY A 228 13.43 35.90 25.63
N ARG A 229 14.57 36.15 26.28
CA ARG A 229 15.13 37.50 26.45
C ARG A 229 15.49 38.12 25.10
N SER A 230 14.97 39.34 24.86
CA SER A 230 15.24 40.11 23.64
C SER A 230 16.03 41.39 23.98
N ILE A 231 17.28 41.45 23.53
CA ILE A 231 18.14 42.63 23.54
C ILE A 231 18.65 42.89 22.11
N PRO A 232 19.20 44.09 21.79
CA PRO A 232 19.60 44.41 20.41
C PRO A 232 20.70 43.51 19.82
N GLU A 233 21.63 43.07 20.66
CA GLU A 233 22.76 42.21 20.30
C GLU A 233 23.02 41.20 21.44
N LEU A 234 23.34 39.96 21.09
CA LEU A 234 23.56 38.88 22.05
C LEU A 234 24.88 39.08 22.80
N VAL A 235 24.84 38.95 24.13
CA VAL A 235 26.02 39.11 25.01
C VAL A 235 26.68 37.75 25.23
N LEU A 236 27.99 37.66 24.95
CA LEU A 236 28.74 36.38 25.01
C LEU A 236 29.05 35.93 26.43
N ASP A 237 29.31 36.86 27.34
CA ASP A 237 29.63 36.59 28.76
C ASP A 237 28.39 36.34 29.63
N ASP A 238 27.26 36.02 29.01
CA ASP A 238 26.01 35.70 29.70
C ASP A 238 25.99 34.22 30.11
N ASP A 239 25.61 33.96 31.36
CA ASP A 239 25.50 32.61 31.95
C ASP A 239 24.15 31.93 31.62
N GLU A 240 23.33 32.54 30.76
CA GLU A 240 22.07 31.99 30.27
C GLU A 240 22.26 30.94 29.16
N TRP A 241 21.38 29.93 29.17
CA TRP A 241 21.33 28.92 28.11
C TRP A 241 20.88 29.53 26.79
N VAL A 242 21.55 29.12 25.71
CA VAL A 242 21.20 29.52 24.35
C VAL A 242 20.91 28.31 23.49
N VAL A 243 20.04 28.50 22.50
CA VAL A 243 19.71 27.48 21.52
C VAL A 243 20.06 28.01 20.15
N LEU A 244 20.91 27.26 19.44
CA LEU A 244 21.39 27.56 18.10
C LEU A 244 20.64 26.68 17.10
N TYR A 245 20.11 27.30 16.06
CA TYR A 245 19.62 26.61 14.88
C TYR A 245 20.52 26.92 13.68
N THR A 246 21.07 25.86 13.06
CA THR A 246 21.80 25.98 11.79
C THR A 246 21.19 25.08 10.74
N SER A 247 21.31 25.49 9.47
CA SER A 247 20.82 24.71 8.33
C SER A 247 21.38 23.28 8.32
N VAL A 248 22.65 23.08 8.64
CA VAL A 248 23.31 21.77 8.55
C VAL A 248 23.13 20.90 9.81
N ASN A 249 23.19 21.49 11.00
CA ASN A 249 23.19 20.72 12.24
C ASN A 249 21.83 20.66 12.93
N GLY A 250 20.88 21.52 12.55
CA GLY A 250 19.60 21.65 13.23
C GLY A 250 19.75 22.36 14.57
N LEU A 251 18.92 21.93 15.52
CA LEU A 251 18.83 22.49 16.86
C LEU A 251 19.93 21.95 17.78
N GLU A 252 20.60 22.85 18.47
CA GLU A 252 21.66 22.55 19.43
C GLU A 252 21.53 23.44 20.66
N THR A 253 21.64 22.87 21.86
CA THR A 253 21.56 23.64 23.12
C THR A 253 22.93 23.80 23.76
N PHE A 254 23.22 25.02 24.23
CA PHE A 254 24.47 25.35 24.92
C PHE A 254 24.18 25.98 26.28
N ARG A 255 25.03 25.70 27.27
CA ARG A 255 24.87 26.26 28.62
C ARG A 255 25.07 27.76 28.68
N THR A 256 25.94 28.30 27.83
CA THR A 256 26.27 29.73 27.76
C THR A 256 26.50 30.16 26.31
N ALA A 257 26.33 31.45 26.03
CA ALA A 257 26.62 32.05 24.73
C ALA A 257 28.10 31.91 24.32
N ALA A 258 29.03 32.02 25.28
CA ALA A 258 30.46 31.82 25.04
C ALA A 258 30.80 30.41 24.51
N LEU A 259 30.18 29.35 25.05
CA LEU A 259 30.40 27.97 24.59
C LEU A 259 29.87 27.75 23.18
N MET A 260 28.69 28.30 22.87
CA MET A 260 28.16 28.29 21.50
C MET A 260 29.09 29.02 20.54
N HIS A 261 29.60 30.20 20.91
CA HIS A 261 30.52 30.99 20.09
C HIS A 261 31.82 30.22 19.81
N GLN A 262 32.39 29.58 20.84
CA GLN A 262 33.59 28.74 20.69
C GLN A 262 33.35 27.56 19.75
N ALA A 263 32.18 26.89 19.85
CA ALA A 263 31.82 25.79 18.96
C ALA A 263 31.71 26.26 17.50
N LEU A 264 31.15 27.46 17.26
CA LEU A 264 31.09 28.05 15.92
C LEU A 264 32.48 28.39 15.37
N GLN A 265 33.36 28.96 16.18
CA GLN A 265 34.75 29.23 15.80
C GLN A 265 35.51 27.93 15.44
N GLN A 266 35.35 26.87 16.22
CA GLN A 266 35.95 25.57 15.92
C GLN A 266 35.46 25.00 14.59
N ARG A 267 34.16 25.11 14.30
CA ARG A 267 33.59 24.66 13.02
C ARG A 267 34.09 25.48 11.84
N LEU A 268 34.26 26.79 12.01
CA LEU A 268 34.80 27.67 10.98
C LEU A 268 36.32 27.48 10.76
N GLY A 269 37.03 26.98 11.78
CA GLY A 269 38.45 26.64 11.71
C GLY A 269 38.77 25.29 11.06
N ASN A 270 37.82 24.35 11.00
CA ASN A 270 37.98 23.07 10.31
C ASN A 270 37.43 23.17 8.87
N ALA A 271 38.22 22.75 7.88
CA ALA A 271 37.90 22.93 6.46
C ALA A 271 36.57 22.29 6.02
N GLU A 272 36.24 21.09 6.53
CA GLU A 272 35.04 20.36 6.13
C GLU A 272 33.78 20.99 6.75
N THR A 273 33.80 21.25 8.06
CA THR A 273 32.66 21.89 8.75
C THR A 273 32.49 23.35 8.35
N ARG A 274 33.59 24.04 7.97
CA ARG A 274 33.55 25.38 7.41
C ARG A 274 32.81 25.40 6.09
N ALA A 275 33.17 24.50 5.16
CA ALA A 275 32.51 24.41 3.87
C ALA A 275 31.00 24.15 4.02
N GLN A 276 30.60 23.35 5.02
CA GLN A 276 29.19 23.11 5.36
C GLN A 276 28.47 24.37 5.85
N LEU A 277 29.04 25.12 6.82
CA LEU A 277 28.44 26.34 7.34
C LEU A 277 28.35 27.47 6.30
N LEU A 278 29.36 27.59 5.44
CA LEU A 278 29.39 28.60 4.38
C LEU A 278 28.33 28.38 3.29
N ARG A 279 27.70 27.20 3.22
CA ARG A 279 26.54 26.97 2.33
C ARG A 279 25.33 27.84 2.67
N SER A 280 25.28 28.44 3.86
CA SER A 280 24.25 29.40 4.27
C SER A 280 24.61 30.85 3.89
N VAL A 281 25.78 31.12 3.32
CA VAL A 281 26.22 32.44 2.84
C VAL A 281 26.18 32.44 1.31
N SER A 282 25.96 33.60 0.68
CA SER A 282 25.99 33.68 -0.80
C SER A 282 27.35 33.26 -1.33
N GLN A 283 27.41 32.64 -2.51
CA GLN A 283 28.66 32.12 -3.09
C GLN A 283 29.72 33.22 -3.24
N GLU A 284 29.29 34.43 -3.62
CA GLU A 284 30.15 35.61 -3.77
C GLU A 284 30.72 36.11 -2.44
N ASP A 285 29.91 36.05 -1.36
CA ASP A 285 30.35 36.46 -0.03
C ASP A 285 31.19 35.36 0.66
N ALA A 286 30.88 34.08 0.43
CA ALA A 286 31.58 32.94 1.02
C ALA A 286 33.07 32.90 0.61
N GLU A 287 33.39 33.33 -0.61
CA GLU A 287 34.76 33.47 -1.12
C GLU A 287 35.57 34.56 -0.38
N GLN A 288 34.90 35.49 0.29
CA GLN A 288 35.51 36.60 1.03
C GLN A 288 35.51 36.38 2.56
N VAL A 289 35.10 35.22 3.05
CA VAL A 289 35.16 34.92 4.49
C VAL A 289 36.57 34.42 4.84
N GLY A 290 37.26 35.10 5.75
CA GLY A 290 38.57 34.69 6.25
C GLY A 290 38.53 33.42 7.11
N SER A 291 39.67 32.76 7.35
CA SER A 291 39.74 31.48 8.08
C SER A 291 39.20 31.56 9.53
N VAL A 292 39.31 32.72 10.17
CA VAL A 292 38.77 33.01 11.51
C VAL A 292 38.01 34.33 11.45
N PRO A 293 36.75 34.33 10.96
CA PRO A 293 35.97 35.56 10.82
C PRO A 293 35.36 35.98 12.17
N ASP A 294 35.21 37.28 12.39
CA ASP A 294 34.38 37.78 13.49
C ASP A 294 32.92 37.39 13.25
N ILE A 295 32.22 36.98 14.33
CA ILE A 295 30.81 36.57 14.30
C ILE A 295 29.98 37.59 15.07
N ARG A 296 28.95 38.15 14.43
CA ARG A 296 27.98 39.07 15.05
C ARG A 296 26.59 38.44 15.17
N TYR A 297 25.89 38.82 16.24
CA TYR A 297 24.58 38.26 16.62
C TYR A 297 23.54 39.37 16.80
N LEU A 298 22.89 39.77 15.73
CA LEU A 298 21.95 40.91 15.74
C LEU A 298 20.50 40.42 15.84
N ASN A 299 19.70 41.10 16.67
CA ASN A 299 18.29 40.80 16.86
C ASN A 299 17.49 40.82 15.55
N ILE A 300 16.71 39.77 15.31
CA ILE A 300 15.84 39.63 14.13
C ILE A 300 14.61 40.51 14.32
N GLN A 301 14.39 41.43 13.38
CA GLN A 301 13.18 42.24 13.34
C GLN A 301 12.08 41.48 12.57
N GLY A 302 10.86 41.45 13.12
CA GLY A 302 9.72 40.79 12.50
C GLY A 302 9.53 39.32 12.91
N GLU A 303 8.61 38.64 12.24
CA GLU A 303 8.34 37.22 12.43
C GLU A 303 9.51 36.38 11.89
N ILE A 304 9.99 35.42 12.69
CA ILE A 304 11.25 34.70 12.41
C ILE A 304 11.23 33.95 11.08
N PHE A 305 10.18 33.18 10.76
CA PHE A 305 10.17 32.36 9.54
C PHE A 305 10.01 33.22 8.29
N GLN A 306 9.31 34.35 8.38
CA GLN A 306 9.24 35.35 7.32
C GLN A 306 10.63 35.92 7.01
N THR A 307 11.40 36.27 8.03
CA THR A 307 12.75 36.83 7.88
C THR A 307 13.75 35.79 7.38
N LEU A 308 13.74 34.57 7.94
CA LEU A 308 14.60 33.47 7.50
C LEU A 308 14.32 33.09 6.04
N THR A 309 13.05 33.02 5.64
CA THR A 309 12.66 32.75 4.25
C THR A 309 13.12 33.88 3.33
N ALA A 310 13.01 35.14 3.77
CA ALA A 310 13.50 36.29 2.99
C ALA A 310 15.01 36.19 2.73
N GLN A 311 15.80 35.88 3.76
CA GLN A 311 17.25 35.72 3.65
C GLN A 311 17.65 34.58 2.70
N LEU A 312 16.92 33.45 2.74
CA LEU A 312 17.15 32.32 1.83
C LEU A 312 16.85 32.67 0.37
N LEU A 313 15.74 33.37 0.11
CA LEU A 313 15.39 33.83 -1.23
C LEU A 313 16.37 34.88 -1.76
N GLU A 314 16.83 35.78 -0.90
CA GLU A 314 17.84 36.79 -1.24
C GLU A 314 19.19 36.12 -1.59
N LYS A 315 19.59 35.12 -0.80
CA LYS A 315 20.76 34.29 -1.10
C LYS A 315 20.62 33.58 -2.45
N GLN A 316 19.49 32.93 -2.71
CA GLN A 316 19.22 32.25 -3.98
C GLN A 316 19.38 33.20 -5.16
N GLN A 317 18.81 34.41 -5.07
CA GLN A 317 18.95 35.42 -6.11
C GLN A 317 20.40 35.85 -6.32
N ARG A 318 21.18 36.03 -5.24
CA ARG A 318 22.61 36.36 -5.34
C ARG A 318 23.43 35.23 -5.96
N ASP A 319 23.18 33.98 -5.58
CA ASP A 319 23.90 32.81 -6.12
C ASP A 319 23.62 32.64 -7.62
N VAL A 320 22.35 32.76 -8.02
CA VAL A 320 21.96 32.74 -9.45
C VAL A 320 22.64 33.89 -10.20
N ALA A 321 22.57 35.12 -9.69
CA ALA A 321 23.21 36.28 -10.32
C ALA A 321 24.74 36.14 -10.39
N TYR A 322 25.37 35.51 -9.40
CA TYR A 322 26.80 35.21 -9.41
C TYR A 322 27.17 34.23 -10.53
N HIS A 323 26.47 33.11 -10.65
CA HIS A 323 26.74 32.12 -11.70
C HIS A 323 26.42 32.66 -13.10
N LEU A 324 25.35 33.44 -13.26
CA LEU A 324 25.00 34.09 -14.54
C LEU A 324 26.06 35.10 -14.98
N ARG A 325 26.62 35.92 -14.07
CA ARG A 325 27.74 36.83 -14.39
C ARG A 325 28.98 36.06 -14.86
N ARG A 326 29.27 34.90 -14.26
CA ARG A 326 30.39 34.04 -14.68
C ARG A 326 30.14 33.35 -16.01
N LEU A 327 28.89 33.07 -16.36
CA LEU A 327 28.50 32.53 -17.66
C LEU A 327 28.79 33.52 -18.81
N GLN A 328 28.72 34.83 -18.51
CA GLN A 328 29.04 35.92 -19.44
C GLN A 328 30.55 36.17 -19.58
N ALA A 329 31.38 35.66 -18.67
CA ALA A 329 32.83 35.83 -18.73
C ALA A 329 33.49 34.87 -19.76
N PRO A 330 34.49 35.32 -20.53
CA PRO A 330 35.20 34.45 -21.46
C PRO A 330 36.06 33.40 -20.73
N GLY A 331 36.08 32.17 -21.23
CA GLY A 331 37.05 31.13 -20.82
C GLY A 331 36.62 30.15 -19.71
N GLY A 332 35.34 30.03 -19.35
CA GLY A 332 34.83 29.07 -18.36
C GLY A 332 34.15 27.82 -18.94
N ASP A 333 34.06 26.75 -18.14
CA ASP A 333 33.21 25.58 -18.43
C ASP A 333 31.73 25.97 -18.26
N ARG A 334 31.13 26.44 -19.37
CA ARG A 334 29.73 26.87 -19.42
C ARG A 334 28.74 25.76 -19.06
N PRO A 335 28.87 24.50 -19.54
CA PRO A 335 28.06 23.40 -19.04
C PRO A 335 28.07 23.25 -17.51
N ALA A 336 29.25 23.34 -16.87
CA ALA A 336 29.33 23.29 -15.41
C ALA A 336 28.64 24.49 -14.75
N LEU A 337 28.81 25.70 -15.30
CA LEU A 337 28.15 26.91 -14.79
C LEU A 337 26.63 26.85 -14.91
N VAL A 338 26.08 26.33 -16.02
CA VAL A 338 24.63 26.13 -16.16
C VAL A 338 24.11 25.15 -15.12
N ARG A 339 24.84 24.06 -14.83
CA ARG A 339 24.50 23.16 -13.70
C ARG A 339 24.54 23.88 -12.35
N SER A 340 25.49 24.79 -12.14
CA SER A 340 25.54 25.61 -10.92
C SER A 340 24.37 26.61 -10.83
N VAL A 341 23.96 27.22 -11.95
CA VAL A 341 22.74 28.06 -12.01
C VAL A 341 21.51 27.23 -11.63
N GLU A 342 21.34 26.04 -12.21
CA GLU A 342 20.22 25.15 -11.89
C GLU A 342 20.25 24.72 -10.41
N SER A 343 21.42 24.34 -9.89
CA SER A 343 21.58 23.95 -8.48
C SER A 343 21.26 25.09 -7.52
N ALA A 344 21.67 26.32 -7.86
CA ALA A 344 21.35 27.52 -7.08
C ALA A 344 19.85 27.87 -7.17
N LEU A 345 19.28 27.76 -8.37
CA LEU A 345 17.86 27.95 -8.63
C LEU A 345 17.01 26.97 -7.82
N GLN A 346 17.32 25.69 -7.81
CA GLN A 346 16.57 24.68 -7.05
C GLN A 346 16.86 24.69 -5.53
N GLN A 347 17.77 25.56 -5.07
CA GLN A 347 18.24 25.60 -3.68
C GLN A 347 18.69 24.24 -3.14
N GLN A 348 19.42 23.44 -3.94
CA GLN A 348 19.81 22.06 -3.59
C GLN A 348 20.49 21.96 -2.21
N ALA A 349 21.28 22.96 -1.83
CA ALA A 349 21.93 23.00 -0.52
C ALA A 349 20.95 23.00 0.67
N VAL A 350 19.75 23.59 0.51
CA VAL A 350 18.70 23.59 1.54
C VAL A 350 18.08 22.19 1.67
N ILE A 351 17.84 21.52 0.54
CA ILE A 351 17.35 20.13 0.49
C ILE A 351 18.36 19.19 1.14
N ASP A 352 19.63 19.26 0.73
CA ASP A 352 20.71 18.42 1.27
C ASP A 352 20.87 18.63 2.78
N ALA A 353 20.77 19.89 3.24
CA ALA A 353 20.85 20.22 4.65
C ALA A 353 19.65 19.65 5.43
N ALA A 354 18.42 19.76 4.91
CA ALA A 354 17.24 19.13 5.50
C ALA A 354 17.39 17.61 5.61
N ARG A 355 17.79 16.93 4.52
CA ARG A 355 18.09 15.48 4.53
C ARG A 355 19.14 15.12 5.57
N GLY A 356 20.21 15.92 5.67
CA GLY A 356 21.26 15.74 6.68
C GLY A 356 20.75 15.85 8.12
N ARG A 357 19.87 16.80 8.42
CA ARG A 357 19.24 16.94 9.75
C ARG A 357 18.34 15.75 10.07
N VAL A 358 17.49 15.32 9.13
CA VAL A 358 16.65 14.12 9.30
C VAL A 358 17.50 12.88 9.54
N ALA A 359 18.58 12.68 8.78
CA ALA A 359 19.49 11.56 8.97
C ALA A 359 20.14 11.56 10.37
N ARG A 360 20.51 12.74 10.89
CA ARG A 360 21.05 12.85 12.26
C ARG A 360 20.00 12.50 13.32
N LEU A 361 18.77 12.99 13.16
CA LEU A 361 17.66 12.63 14.05
C LEU A 361 17.38 11.12 14.00
N LEU A 362 17.40 10.50 12.82
CA LEU A 362 17.26 9.05 12.64
C LEU A 362 18.35 8.26 13.38
N VAL A 363 19.61 8.66 13.27
CA VAL A 363 20.71 8.01 13.99
C VAL A 363 20.51 8.09 15.50
N LEU A 364 20.06 9.24 16.01
CA LEU A 364 19.78 9.43 17.44
C LEU A 364 18.56 8.60 17.90
N MET A 365 17.49 8.60 17.09
CA MET A 365 16.31 7.79 17.33
C MET A 365 16.63 6.30 17.36
N ASN A 366 17.39 5.80 16.37
CA ASN A 366 17.83 4.41 16.34
C ASN A 366 18.64 4.08 17.59
N ARG A 367 19.58 4.95 17.99
CA ARG A 367 20.36 4.76 19.23
C ARG A 367 19.48 4.67 20.48
N ASN A 368 18.43 5.48 20.56
CA ASN A 368 17.47 5.45 21.68
C ASN A 368 16.49 4.28 21.60
N ALA A 369 16.12 3.84 20.40
CA ALA A 369 15.21 2.72 20.15
C ALA A 369 15.89 1.35 20.32
N ARG A 370 17.23 1.31 20.46
CA ARG A 370 17.97 0.06 20.68
C ARG A 370 17.36 -0.75 21.85
N PRO A 371 17.25 -2.07 21.68
CA PRO A 371 16.76 -2.94 22.75
C PRO A 371 17.71 -2.89 23.95
N GLN A 372 17.17 -3.15 25.14
CA GLN A 372 17.92 -2.99 26.39
C GLN A 372 19.19 -3.85 26.42
N TRP A 373 19.13 -5.08 25.90
CA TRP A 373 20.28 -5.98 25.81
C TRP A 373 21.45 -5.39 24.98
N LEU A 374 21.17 -4.55 23.97
CA LEU A 374 22.21 -3.92 23.16
C LEU A 374 22.76 -2.67 23.85
N LYS A 375 21.92 -1.93 24.57
CA LYS A 375 22.35 -0.78 25.38
C LYS A 375 23.24 -1.21 26.55
N ASP A 376 22.96 -2.37 27.12
CA ASP A 376 23.72 -2.97 28.23
C ASP A 376 24.98 -3.72 27.75
N ALA A 377 25.12 -3.95 26.44
CA ALA A 377 26.31 -4.56 25.86
C ALA A 377 27.54 -3.64 26.00
N THR A 378 28.74 -4.23 25.97
CA THR A 378 30.00 -3.47 26.02
C THR A 378 30.10 -2.50 24.84
N ALA A 379 30.84 -1.40 24.99
CA ALA A 379 31.05 -0.43 23.91
C ALA A 379 31.58 -1.09 22.62
N ASN A 380 32.52 -2.04 22.75
CA ASN A 380 33.03 -2.82 21.63
C ASN A 380 31.93 -3.66 20.93
N HIS A 381 31.04 -4.32 21.69
CA HIS A 381 29.92 -5.06 21.08
C HIS A 381 28.90 -4.13 20.41
N GLN A 382 28.66 -2.94 20.97
CA GLN A 382 27.80 -1.93 20.34
C GLN A 382 28.40 -1.41 19.03
N GLU A 383 29.72 -1.23 18.96
CA GLU A 383 30.45 -0.84 17.75
C GLU A 383 30.42 -1.92 16.68
N VAL A 384 30.67 -3.18 17.05
CA VAL A 384 30.56 -4.33 16.13
C VAL A 384 29.15 -4.45 15.58
N PHE A 385 28.12 -4.35 16.44
CA PHE A 385 26.73 -4.38 16.00
C PHE A 385 26.41 -3.26 15.01
N ALA A 386 26.80 -2.03 15.32
CA ALA A 386 26.59 -0.88 14.43
C ALA A 386 27.33 -1.01 13.10
N SER A 387 28.52 -1.63 13.09
CA SER A 387 29.26 -1.92 11.87
C SER A 387 28.52 -2.94 11.00
N LEU A 388 27.97 -4.00 11.59
CA LEU A 388 27.18 -5.00 10.88
C LEU A 388 25.88 -4.41 10.30
N GLU A 389 25.19 -3.55 11.05
CA GLU A 389 24.02 -2.80 10.55
C GLU A 389 24.37 -1.94 9.33
N LYS A 390 25.51 -1.24 9.39
CA LYS A 390 25.98 -0.39 8.31
C LYS A 390 26.32 -1.18 7.05
N GLU A 391 27.04 -2.30 7.19
CA GLU A 391 27.37 -3.15 6.05
C GLU A 391 26.11 -3.77 5.43
N LEU A 392 25.16 -4.25 6.24
CA LEU A 392 23.87 -4.74 5.74
C LEU A 392 23.13 -3.67 4.93
N LEU A 393 23.00 -2.45 5.47
CA LEU A 393 22.35 -1.36 4.75
C LEU A 393 23.06 -1.05 3.43
N ARG A 394 24.39 -1.04 3.43
CA ARG A 394 25.18 -0.83 2.21
C ARG A 394 24.93 -1.94 1.19
N GLY A 395 24.93 -3.20 1.61
CA GLY A 395 24.63 -4.34 0.76
C GLY A 395 23.24 -4.25 0.14
N GLN A 396 22.22 -3.92 0.95
CA GLN A 396 20.83 -3.73 0.49
C GLN A 396 20.70 -2.59 -0.52
N VAL A 397 21.37 -1.45 -0.30
CA VAL A 397 21.41 -0.33 -1.26
C VAL A 397 22.10 -0.75 -2.56
N CYS A 398 23.26 -1.41 -2.49
CA CYS A 398 23.96 -1.89 -3.69
C CYS A 398 23.13 -2.92 -4.47
N LEU A 399 22.42 -3.83 -3.80
CA LEU A 399 21.51 -4.76 -4.45
C LEU A 399 20.34 -4.03 -5.11
N HIS A 400 19.73 -3.06 -4.43
CA HIS A 400 18.64 -2.25 -4.99
C HIS A 400 19.09 -1.47 -6.24
N GLU A 401 20.25 -0.81 -6.18
CA GLU A 401 20.86 -0.11 -7.31
C GLU A 401 21.16 -1.08 -8.47
N ALA A 402 21.73 -2.25 -8.15
CA ALA A 402 22.04 -3.28 -9.15
C ALA A 402 20.78 -3.90 -9.77
N MET A 403 19.64 -3.85 -9.11
CA MET A 403 18.35 -4.25 -9.68
C MET A 403 17.77 -3.21 -10.64
N GLU A 404 18.36 -2.02 -10.80
CA GLU A 404 18.00 -1.02 -11.85
C GLU A 404 16.48 -0.76 -11.98
N GLY A 405 15.74 -0.78 -10.86
CA GLY A 405 14.29 -0.56 -10.84
C GLY A 405 13.42 -1.78 -11.17
N VAL A 406 13.97 -2.99 -11.33
CA VAL A 406 13.18 -4.24 -11.48
C VAL A 406 12.97 -5.00 -10.16
N SER A 407 13.27 -4.37 -9.03
CA SER A 407 13.06 -4.92 -7.68
C SER A 407 11.58 -5.14 -7.36
N SER A 408 10.70 -4.31 -7.91
CA SER A 408 9.26 -4.42 -7.73
C SER A 408 8.53 -4.10 -9.04
N PHE A 409 7.29 -4.58 -9.17
CA PHE A 409 6.47 -4.27 -10.34
C PHE A 409 6.19 -2.75 -10.45
N GLN A 410 6.01 -2.08 -9.31
CA GLN A 410 5.80 -0.64 -9.28
C GLN A 410 7.04 0.15 -9.73
N ASP A 411 8.23 -0.21 -9.23
CA ASP A 411 9.48 0.45 -9.65
C ASP A 411 9.73 0.26 -11.14
N TYR A 412 9.46 -0.95 -11.64
CA TYR A 412 9.63 -1.26 -13.06
C TYR A 412 8.70 -0.41 -13.93
N VAL A 413 7.43 -0.31 -13.54
CA VAL A 413 6.46 0.53 -14.26
C VAL A 413 6.84 2.01 -14.16
N ARG A 414 7.19 2.49 -12.98
CA ARG A 414 7.63 3.88 -12.76
C ARG A 414 8.80 4.22 -13.66
N GLY A 415 9.84 3.40 -13.69
CA GLY A 415 11.03 3.62 -14.52
C GLY A 415 10.75 3.57 -16.03
N ALA A 416 9.93 2.62 -16.48
CA ALA A 416 9.53 2.50 -17.88
C ALA A 416 8.68 3.71 -18.33
N VAL A 417 7.71 4.12 -17.50
CA VAL A 417 6.83 5.26 -17.78
C VAL A 417 7.61 6.58 -17.73
N GLU A 418 8.43 6.79 -16.70
CA GLU A 418 9.30 7.98 -16.58
C GLU A 418 10.19 8.13 -17.82
N THR A 419 10.83 7.04 -18.25
CA THR A 419 11.67 7.01 -19.45
C THR A 419 10.87 7.34 -20.70
N HIS A 420 9.65 6.81 -20.81
CA HIS A 420 8.77 7.11 -21.94
C HIS A 420 8.33 8.57 -21.96
N ILE A 421 7.81 9.12 -20.87
CA ILE A 421 7.24 10.47 -20.88
C ILE A 421 8.32 11.56 -20.88
N SER A 422 9.54 11.25 -20.44
CA SER A 422 10.67 12.20 -20.35
C SER A 422 11.62 12.15 -21.55
N ALA A 423 11.39 11.31 -22.56
CA ALA A 423 12.37 11.16 -23.63
C ALA A 423 12.53 12.45 -24.45
N GLY A 424 13.77 12.94 -24.53
CA GLY A 424 14.11 14.21 -25.17
C GLY A 424 14.07 15.43 -24.25
N ASP A 425 13.67 15.26 -22.99
CA ASP A 425 13.72 16.30 -21.95
C ASP A 425 14.92 16.06 -21.01
N THR A 426 15.59 17.14 -20.63
CA THR A 426 16.63 17.14 -19.59
C THR A 426 16.06 17.00 -18.18
N ARG A 427 14.77 17.34 -17.98
CA ARG A 427 14.06 17.17 -16.71
C ARG A 427 13.16 15.95 -16.81
N ARG A 428 13.47 14.93 -16.00
CA ARG A 428 12.59 13.77 -15.88
C ARG A 428 11.28 14.17 -15.20
N VAL A 429 10.17 13.75 -15.79
CA VAL A 429 8.84 13.87 -15.19
C VAL A 429 8.60 12.61 -14.39
N ASP A 430 8.50 12.75 -13.07
CA ASP A 430 8.16 11.63 -12.20
C ASP A 430 6.68 11.24 -12.42
N PRO A 431 6.37 10.04 -12.94
CA PRO A 431 5.00 9.63 -13.21
C PRO A 431 4.14 9.46 -11.94
N ASP A 432 4.76 9.37 -10.75
CA ASP A 432 4.01 9.37 -9.48
C ASP A 432 3.49 10.76 -9.08
N THR A 433 4.02 11.82 -9.71
CA THR A 433 3.53 13.20 -9.51
C THR A 433 2.45 13.62 -10.51
N VAL A 434 2.26 12.82 -11.57
CA VAL A 434 1.25 13.08 -12.62
C VAL A 434 -0.07 12.39 -12.25
N TRP A 435 -1.06 13.19 -11.86
CA TRP A 435 -2.37 12.70 -11.46
C TRP A 435 -3.37 12.68 -12.61
N VAL A 436 -4.11 11.58 -12.71
CA VAL A 436 -5.18 11.37 -13.68
C VAL A 436 -6.45 10.91 -12.97
N THR A 437 -7.58 11.40 -13.46
CA THR A 437 -8.90 10.88 -13.10
C THR A 437 -9.36 9.94 -14.20
N VAL A 438 -9.73 8.72 -13.82
CA VAL A 438 -10.31 7.70 -14.69
C VAL A 438 -11.80 7.58 -14.36
N GLN A 439 -12.66 7.69 -15.38
CA GLN A 439 -14.10 7.57 -15.22
C GLN A 439 -14.61 6.43 -16.09
N HIS A 440 -15.26 5.47 -15.44
CA HIS A 440 -15.88 4.31 -16.07
C HIS A 440 -17.38 4.31 -15.80
N SER A 441 -18.17 3.82 -16.75
CA SER A 441 -19.62 3.67 -16.56
C SER A 441 -20.11 2.31 -17.05
N LEU A 442 -20.94 1.67 -16.22
CA LEU A 442 -21.66 0.46 -16.58
C LEU A 442 -23.17 0.65 -16.45
N ARG A 443 -23.95 -0.06 -17.28
CA ARG A 443 -25.42 0.03 -17.30
C ARG A 443 -26.04 -0.87 -16.24
N MET A 444 -27.16 -0.41 -15.66
CA MET A 444 -28.03 -1.16 -14.75
C MET A 444 -29.49 -0.81 -15.06
N GLY A 445 -30.11 -1.56 -15.95
CA GLY A 445 -31.43 -1.21 -16.52
C GLY A 445 -31.43 0.18 -17.19
N THR A 446 -32.38 1.03 -16.78
CA THR A 446 -32.46 2.44 -17.23
C THR A 446 -31.45 3.37 -16.56
N ARG A 447 -30.79 2.91 -15.49
CA ARG A 447 -29.79 3.66 -14.74
C ARG A 447 -28.38 3.30 -15.19
N ARG A 448 -27.41 4.13 -14.82
CA ARG A 448 -25.98 3.84 -14.99
C ARG A 448 -25.26 3.97 -13.65
N ILE A 449 -24.27 3.12 -13.45
CA ILE A 449 -23.30 3.24 -12.37
C ILE A 449 -22.10 3.97 -12.94
N GLU A 450 -21.70 5.06 -12.30
CA GLU A 450 -20.49 5.81 -12.62
C GLU A 450 -19.46 5.55 -11.53
N HIS A 451 -18.27 5.14 -11.94
CA HIS A 451 -17.12 4.90 -11.07
C HIS A 451 -15.99 5.82 -11.49
N VAL A 452 -15.57 6.68 -10.57
CA VAL A 452 -14.48 7.64 -10.78
C VAL A 452 -13.35 7.30 -9.83
N GLU A 453 -12.14 7.20 -10.38
CA GLU A 453 -10.92 6.92 -9.62
C GLU A 453 -9.85 7.96 -9.92
N ARG A 454 -9.20 8.46 -8.87
CA ARG A 454 -7.98 9.26 -8.99
C ARG A 454 -6.75 8.36 -8.89
N LYS A 455 -5.84 8.41 -9.87
CA LYS A 455 -4.62 7.56 -9.93
C LYS A 455 -3.39 8.40 -10.29
N THR A 456 -2.22 7.94 -9.87
CA THR A 456 -0.97 8.40 -10.49
C THR A 456 -0.81 7.76 -11.87
N LEU A 457 0.06 8.32 -12.72
CA LEU A 457 0.31 7.75 -14.04
C LEU A 457 0.95 6.35 -13.93
N THR A 458 1.86 6.13 -12.99
CA THR A 458 2.40 4.79 -12.69
C THR A 458 1.28 3.79 -12.41
N GLN A 459 0.37 4.14 -11.48
CA GLN A 459 -0.75 3.27 -11.14
C GLN A 459 -1.61 2.95 -12.37
N LEU A 460 -1.92 3.94 -13.22
CA LEU A 460 -2.70 3.72 -14.44
C LEU A 460 -2.05 2.68 -15.36
N PHE A 461 -0.74 2.74 -15.56
CA PHE A 461 0.01 1.75 -16.36
C PHE A 461 0.02 0.36 -15.71
N MET A 462 0.02 0.28 -14.38
CA MET A 462 -0.04 -1.01 -13.66
C MET A 462 -1.39 -1.70 -13.82
N TYR A 463 -2.49 -0.94 -13.83
CA TYR A 463 -3.84 -1.49 -13.98
C TYR A 463 -4.18 -1.86 -15.42
N GLY A 464 -3.68 -1.10 -16.39
CA GLY A 464 -3.97 -1.32 -17.80
C GLY A 464 -5.24 -0.59 -18.29
N VAL A 465 -5.61 -0.85 -19.53
CA VAL A 465 -6.80 -0.27 -20.19
C VAL A 465 -7.97 -1.26 -20.22
N HIS A 466 -9.18 -0.72 -20.39
CA HIS A 466 -10.38 -1.51 -20.70
C HIS A 466 -10.41 -1.91 -22.18
N ASP A 467 -11.20 -2.94 -22.49
CA ASP A 467 -11.53 -3.33 -23.85
C ASP A 467 -12.44 -2.29 -24.52
N THR A 468 -12.46 -2.30 -25.85
CA THR A 468 -13.18 -1.30 -26.67
C THR A 468 -14.71 -1.34 -26.51
N ALA A 469 -15.27 -2.38 -25.89
CA ALA A 469 -16.71 -2.50 -25.66
C ALA A 469 -17.23 -1.49 -24.62
N ALA A 470 -16.40 -1.13 -23.63
CA ALA A 470 -16.72 -0.11 -22.63
C ALA A 470 -15.43 0.52 -22.08
N PRO A 471 -14.79 1.40 -22.89
CA PRO A 471 -13.60 2.11 -22.47
C PRO A 471 -13.92 3.07 -21.32
N TYR A 472 -12.95 3.28 -20.44
CA TYR A 472 -12.99 4.42 -19.51
C TYR A 472 -12.49 5.70 -20.21
N THR A 473 -12.75 6.85 -19.62
CA THR A 473 -12.14 8.12 -20.04
C THR A 473 -11.03 8.52 -19.08
N ILE A 474 -9.90 8.97 -19.60
CA ILE A 474 -8.78 9.54 -18.83
C ILE A 474 -8.85 11.07 -18.90
N LYS A 475 -8.75 11.73 -17.76
CA LYS A 475 -8.57 13.18 -17.66
C LYS A 475 -7.35 13.50 -16.80
N LEU A 476 -6.39 14.24 -17.36
CA LEU A 476 -5.26 14.76 -16.59
C LEU A 476 -5.74 15.91 -15.70
N GLU A 477 -5.26 15.96 -14.46
CA GLU A 477 -5.63 17.04 -13.52
C GLU A 477 -4.94 18.36 -13.82
N ALA A 478 -3.71 18.30 -14.35
CA ALA A 478 -2.94 19.44 -14.79
C ALA A 478 -2.73 19.41 -16.30
N PHE A 479 -2.62 20.59 -16.91
CA PHE A 479 -2.17 20.69 -18.29
C PHE A 479 -0.66 20.46 -18.34
N HIS A 480 -0.23 19.49 -19.14
CA HIS A 480 1.18 19.23 -19.40
C HIS A 480 1.48 19.59 -20.85
N ASN A 481 2.49 20.43 -21.08
CA ASN A 481 2.98 20.76 -22.42
C ASN A 481 3.86 19.61 -22.97
N ASN A 482 3.33 18.38 -22.99
CA ASN A 482 4.02 17.18 -23.43
C ASN A 482 3.05 16.32 -24.27
N PRO A 483 3.33 16.05 -25.55
CA PRO A 483 2.43 15.29 -26.43
C PRO A 483 2.25 13.82 -26.01
N ARG A 484 3.14 13.29 -25.17
CA ARG A 484 3.02 11.94 -24.57
C ARG A 484 2.04 11.91 -23.40
N LEU A 485 1.68 13.06 -22.84
CA LEU A 485 0.74 13.22 -21.72
C LEU A 485 -0.64 13.68 -22.21
N THR A 486 -1.20 12.93 -23.16
CA THR A 486 -2.60 13.04 -23.59
C THR A 486 -3.32 11.70 -23.35
N ALA A 487 -4.64 11.70 -23.19
CA ALA A 487 -5.39 10.48 -22.95
C ALA A 487 -5.12 9.39 -24.02
N SER A 488 -5.14 9.76 -25.30
CA SER A 488 -4.88 8.84 -26.41
C SER A 488 -3.44 8.33 -26.44
N SER A 489 -2.44 9.20 -26.20
CA SER A 489 -1.04 8.78 -26.11
C SER A 489 -0.80 7.82 -24.95
N ILE A 490 -1.40 8.09 -23.78
CA ILE A 490 -1.30 7.23 -22.59
C ILE A 490 -1.93 5.86 -22.86
N GLU A 491 -3.15 5.81 -23.40
CA GLU A 491 -3.80 4.54 -23.76
C GLU A 491 -2.98 3.72 -24.75
N LEU A 492 -2.41 4.37 -25.77
CA LEU A 492 -1.55 3.72 -26.75
C LEU A 492 -0.29 3.14 -26.09
N ALA A 493 0.36 3.93 -25.23
CA ALA A 493 1.56 3.50 -24.51
C ALA A 493 1.29 2.32 -23.57
N ILE A 494 0.16 2.31 -22.86
CA ILE A 494 -0.24 1.18 -22.00
C ILE A 494 -0.37 -0.11 -22.82
N ARG A 495 -1.06 -0.06 -23.97
CA ARG A 495 -1.22 -1.21 -24.87
C ARG A 495 0.10 -1.66 -25.49
N GLN A 496 0.96 -0.72 -25.85
CA GLN A 496 2.24 -1.01 -26.48
C GLN A 496 3.22 -1.66 -25.51
N PHE A 497 3.27 -1.19 -24.26
CA PHE A 497 4.23 -1.71 -23.28
C PHE A 497 3.76 -3.00 -22.62
N ASP A 498 2.48 -3.13 -22.28
CA ASP A 498 1.95 -4.33 -21.58
C ASP A 498 2.85 -4.78 -20.41
N LEU A 499 3.24 -3.80 -19.57
CA LEU A 499 4.33 -3.93 -18.60
C LEU A 499 4.14 -5.09 -17.61
N ARG A 500 2.89 -5.44 -17.28
CA ARG A 500 2.57 -6.58 -16.41
C ARG A 500 3.03 -7.91 -17.01
N VAL A 501 2.95 -8.06 -18.33
CA VAL A 501 3.41 -9.28 -19.02
C VAL A 501 4.94 -9.30 -19.11
N GLN A 502 5.57 -8.14 -19.31
CA GLN A 502 7.02 -8.03 -19.49
C GLN A 502 7.82 -8.17 -18.19
N TYR A 503 7.28 -7.69 -17.06
CA TYR A 503 7.97 -7.60 -15.77
C TYR A 503 8.66 -8.90 -15.34
N ALA A 504 7.96 -10.04 -15.44
CA ALA A 504 8.50 -11.33 -15.03
C ALA A 504 9.77 -11.70 -15.83
N SER A 505 9.77 -11.42 -17.14
CA SER A 505 10.92 -11.69 -18.00
C SER A 505 12.10 -10.79 -17.62
N GLU A 506 11.88 -9.49 -17.51
CA GLU A 506 12.93 -8.52 -17.14
C GLU A 506 13.56 -8.85 -15.79
N ARG A 507 12.72 -9.11 -14.77
CA ARG A 507 13.19 -9.48 -13.44
C ARG A 507 13.97 -10.80 -13.43
N ASN A 508 13.48 -11.83 -14.11
CA ASN A 508 14.15 -13.12 -14.16
C ASN A 508 15.47 -13.07 -14.94
N GLN A 509 15.55 -12.25 -16.00
CA GLN A 509 16.81 -11.95 -16.68
C GLN A 509 17.80 -11.25 -15.75
N ARG A 510 17.32 -10.37 -14.85
CA ARG A 510 18.16 -9.73 -13.85
C ARG A 510 18.69 -10.72 -12.81
N PHE A 511 17.84 -11.59 -12.28
CA PHE A 511 18.26 -12.69 -11.38
C PHE A 511 19.19 -13.72 -12.05
N ALA A 512 19.20 -13.82 -13.37
CA ALA A 512 20.12 -14.67 -14.10
C ALA A 512 21.58 -14.16 -14.08
N GLN A 513 21.81 -12.87 -13.79
CA GLN A 513 23.14 -12.28 -13.78
C GLN A 513 23.93 -12.69 -12.52
N ALA A 514 25.15 -13.20 -12.71
CA ALA A 514 26.02 -13.65 -11.62
C ALA A 514 26.25 -12.55 -10.56
N ARG A 515 26.45 -11.29 -10.98
CA ARG A 515 26.63 -10.14 -10.07
C ARG A 515 25.45 -9.92 -9.12
N ILE A 516 24.22 -10.22 -9.57
CA ILE A 516 23.00 -10.03 -8.78
C ILE A 516 22.87 -11.15 -7.76
N ARG A 517 23.12 -12.39 -8.15
CA ARG A 517 23.15 -13.52 -7.22
C ARG A 517 24.22 -13.34 -6.15
N GLU A 518 25.37 -12.82 -6.52
CA GLU A 518 26.45 -12.49 -5.59
C GLU A 518 26.05 -11.37 -4.63
N ALA A 519 25.40 -10.31 -5.12
CA ALA A 519 24.87 -9.25 -4.27
C ALA A 519 23.78 -9.77 -3.30
N MET A 520 22.90 -10.68 -3.75
CA MET A 520 21.92 -11.35 -2.89
C MET A 520 22.60 -12.25 -1.84
N ARG A 521 23.64 -13.00 -2.22
CA ARG A 521 24.46 -13.81 -1.30
C ARG A 521 25.10 -12.95 -0.22
N GLU A 522 25.64 -11.80 -0.61
CA GLU A 522 26.26 -10.85 0.31
C GLU A 522 25.25 -10.27 1.30
N VAL A 523 24.07 -9.83 0.83
CA VAL A 523 22.99 -9.35 1.71
C VAL A 523 22.56 -10.42 2.69
N LEU A 524 22.28 -11.65 2.23
CA LEU A 524 21.90 -12.75 3.11
C LEU A 524 23.01 -13.09 4.12
N GLY A 525 24.27 -13.05 3.70
CA GLY A 525 25.42 -13.24 4.58
C GLY A 525 25.50 -12.18 5.68
N GLN A 526 25.23 -10.92 5.34
CA GLN A 526 25.21 -9.80 6.28
C GLN A 526 24.01 -9.85 7.23
N GLU A 527 22.83 -10.26 6.75
CA GLU A 527 21.64 -10.50 7.58
C GLU A 527 21.88 -11.62 8.60
N ILE A 528 22.48 -12.73 8.15
CA ILE A 528 22.88 -13.83 9.02
C ILE A 528 23.91 -13.33 10.03
N ALA A 529 24.96 -12.61 9.61
CA ALA A 529 25.99 -12.12 10.52
C ALA A 529 25.42 -11.20 11.62
N LEU A 530 24.56 -10.25 11.24
CA LEU A 530 23.91 -9.30 12.18
C LEU A 530 22.97 -10.03 13.15
N SER A 531 22.04 -10.83 12.63
CA SER A 531 21.04 -11.53 13.45
C SER A 531 21.68 -12.59 14.36
N HIS A 532 22.73 -13.26 13.88
CA HIS A 532 23.48 -14.23 14.64
C HIS A 532 24.29 -13.56 15.76
N PHE A 533 24.92 -12.41 15.49
CA PHE A 533 25.58 -11.63 16.55
C PHE A 533 24.58 -11.12 17.59
N ALA A 534 23.39 -10.68 17.16
CA ALA A 534 22.29 -10.35 18.07
C ALA A 534 21.89 -11.55 18.96
N ALA A 535 21.83 -12.76 18.39
CA ALA A 535 21.49 -13.98 19.11
C ALA A 535 22.56 -14.36 20.15
N VAL A 536 23.84 -14.13 19.87
CA VAL A 536 24.94 -14.31 20.84
C VAL A 536 24.77 -13.34 22.00
N LEU A 537 24.52 -12.05 21.73
CA LEU A 537 24.35 -11.04 22.79
C LEU A 537 23.12 -11.32 23.67
N GLN A 538 22.08 -11.91 23.10
CA GLN A 538 20.86 -12.31 23.81
C GLN A 538 20.97 -13.70 24.46
N LYS A 539 22.09 -14.42 24.27
CA LYS A 539 22.30 -15.81 24.75
C LYS A 539 21.29 -16.81 24.20
N HIS A 540 20.74 -16.57 23.00
CA HIS A 540 19.89 -17.54 22.30
C HIS A 540 20.70 -18.72 21.71
N ILE A 541 22.01 -18.51 21.52
CA ILE A 541 22.95 -19.52 21.02
C ILE A 541 24.26 -19.46 21.81
N GLY A 542 24.92 -20.61 21.97
CA GLY A 542 26.20 -20.76 22.65
C GLY A 542 27.42 -20.63 21.72
N PRO A 543 28.65 -20.64 22.28
CA PRO A 543 29.89 -20.45 21.51
C PRO A 543 30.15 -21.52 20.43
N GLN A 544 29.70 -22.76 20.65
CA GLN A 544 29.85 -23.85 19.67
C GLN A 544 28.94 -23.63 18.45
N ALA A 545 27.67 -23.25 18.67
CA ALA A 545 26.76 -22.86 17.60
C ALA A 545 27.29 -21.63 16.85
N GLN A 546 27.82 -20.64 17.59
CA GLN A 546 28.42 -19.46 17.01
C GLN A 546 29.59 -19.80 16.06
N ASN A 547 30.50 -20.66 16.52
CA ASN A 547 31.66 -21.07 15.74
C ASN A 547 31.25 -21.87 14.50
N MET A 548 30.23 -22.72 14.59
CA MET A 548 29.73 -23.52 13.47
C MET A 548 29.23 -22.64 12.32
N VAL A 549 28.36 -21.67 12.60
CA VAL A 549 27.81 -20.76 11.58
C VAL A 549 28.92 -19.89 10.98
N GLN A 550 29.83 -19.36 11.80
CA GLN A 550 30.97 -18.58 11.30
C GLN A 550 31.87 -19.40 10.36
N ARG A 551 32.23 -20.63 10.74
CA ARG A 551 33.04 -21.53 9.89
C ARG A 551 32.39 -21.80 8.55
N TYR A 552 31.07 -22.05 8.53
CA TYR A 552 30.33 -22.20 7.29
C TYR A 552 30.38 -20.94 6.42
N LEU A 553 30.15 -19.76 6.99
CA LEU A 553 30.22 -18.49 6.24
C LEU A 553 31.62 -18.21 5.67
N TYR A 554 32.68 -18.69 6.33
CA TYR A 554 34.05 -18.63 5.83
C TYR A 554 34.42 -19.75 4.84
N GLY A 555 33.48 -20.62 4.46
CA GLY A 555 33.69 -21.66 3.45
C GLY A 555 34.36 -22.93 3.96
N ASP A 556 34.24 -23.25 5.26
CA ASP A 556 34.78 -24.49 5.81
C ASP A 556 34.00 -25.74 5.31
N PRO A 557 34.66 -26.67 4.59
CA PRO A 557 33.99 -27.86 4.05
C PRO A 557 33.58 -28.90 5.09
N GLY A 558 34.00 -28.74 6.36
CA GLY A 558 33.59 -29.57 7.48
C GLY A 558 32.24 -29.19 8.09
N VAL A 559 31.61 -28.10 7.62
CA VAL A 559 30.28 -27.65 8.04
C VAL A 559 29.36 -27.58 6.83
N GLU A 560 28.12 -28.02 7.01
CA GLU A 560 27.11 -28.06 5.95
C GLU A 560 25.88 -27.26 6.37
N ALA A 561 25.15 -26.76 5.37
CA ALA A 561 23.88 -26.09 5.55
C ALA A 561 22.82 -26.67 4.60
N PHE A 562 21.56 -26.69 5.06
CA PHE A 562 20.44 -27.30 4.36
C PHE A 562 19.21 -26.39 4.44
N GLY A 563 18.36 -26.46 3.41
CA GLY A 563 16.99 -25.96 3.52
C GLY A 563 16.16 -26.87 4.44
N VAL A 564 15.10 -26.33 5.03
CA VAL A 564 14.18 -27.10 5.89
C VAL A 564 12.85 -27.27 5.19
N ALA A 565 12.29 -28.48 5.14
CA ALA A 565 10.99 -28.75 4.51
C ALA A 565 10.10 -29.60 5.42
N PHE A 566 8.80 -29.62 5.12
CA PHE A 566 7.86 -30.57 5.71
C PHE A 566 7.61 -31.70 4.71
N ARG A 567 8.14 -32.91 4.95
CA ARG A 567 8.21 -34.03 3.99
C ARG A 567 9.09 -33.71 2.77
N GLN A 568 9.61 -34.77 2.15
CA GLN A 568 10.39 -34.68 0.90
C GLN A 568 9.57 -34.25 -0.32
N ARG A 569 8.23 -34.31 -0.25
CA ARG A 569 7.33 -33.94 -1.35
C ARG A 569 7.10 -32.44 -1.48
N TYR A 570 7.25 -31.68 -0.39
CA TYR A 570 7.13 -30.21 -0.43
C TYR A 570 8.51 -29.60 -0.59
N ARG A 571 8.55 -28.43 -1.22
CA ARG A 571 9.79 -27.67 -1.31
C ARG A 571 10.23 -27.10 0.05
N PRO A 572 11.53 -26.79 0.20
CA PRO A 572 12.04 -26.11 1.38
C PRO A 572 11.27 -24.82 1.68
N PHE A 573 11.12 -24.55 2.97
CA PHE A 573 10.68 -23.27 3.50
C PHE A 573 11.62 -22.16 3.03
N ARG A 574 11.04 -21.00 2.73
CA ARG A 574 11.71 -19.88 2.05
C ARG A 574 13.04 -19.47 2.70
N ASP A 575 13.01 -19.19 4.01
CA ASP A 575 14.13 -18.52 4.70
C ASP A 575 14.80 -19.39 5.78
N MET A 576 14.33 -20.64 5.97
CA MET A 576 14.83 -21.51 7.03
C MET A 576 16.09 -22.28 6.62
N ILE A 577 17.17 -22.12 7.39
CA ILE A 577 18.45 -22.77 7.13
C ILE A 577 18.91 -23.53 8.37
N ALA A 578 19.25 -24.81 8.20
CA ALA A 578 19.82 -25.63 9.26
C ALA A 578 21.32 -25.88 9.00
N PHE A 579 22.15 -25.64 10.00
CA PHE A 579 23.59 -25.86 9.97
C PHE A 579 23.97 -27.07 10.84
N ARG A 580 24.93 -27.87 10.37
CA ARG A 580 25.50 -28.99 11.14
C ARG A 580 26.94 -29.30 10.71
N ALA A 581 27.67 -30.03 11.55
CA ALA A 581 28.96 -30.57 11.16
C ALA A 581 28.81 -31.81 10.25
N ARG A 582 29.74 -31.99 9.31
CA ARG A 582 29.83 -33.18 8.47
C ARG A 582 30.42 -34.35 9.27
N GLY A 583 29.86 -35.55 9.18
CA GLY A 583 30.38 -36.72 9.92
C GLY A 583 29.57 -38.01 9.74
N ALA A 584 29.99 -39.09 10.42
CA ALA A 584 29.41 -40.43 10.28
C ALA A 584 28.03 -40.63 10.94
N ALA A 585 27.62 -39.73 11.86
CA ALA A 585 26.30 -39.73 12.51
C ALA A 585 25.80 -38.30 12.72
N PRO A 586 25.61 -37.53 11.64
CA PRO A 586 25.40 -36.08 11.71
C PRO A 586 24.09 -35.73 12.44
N ASP A 587 23.07 -36.57 12.34
CA ASP A 587 21.76 -36.38 12.98
C ASP A 587 21.82 -36.40 14.52
N ARG A 588 22.90 -36.94 15.12
CA ARG A 588 23.12 -36.98 16.59
C ARG A 588 24.04 -35.87 17.09
N GLN A 589 24.44 -34.95 16.23
CA GLN A 589 25.33 -33.84 16.56
C GLN A 589 24.54 -32.53 16.68
N LEU A 590 25.23 -31.47 17.12
CA LEU A 590 24.66 -30.13 17.23
C LEU A 590 24.05 -29.67 15.89
N HIS A 591 22.81 -29.20 15.93
CA HIS A 591 22.15 -28.51 14.83
C HIS A 591 21.83 -27.08 15.24
N VAL A 592 22.05 -26.14 14.32
CA VAL A 592 21.69 -24.73 14.50
C VAL A 592 20.65 -24.37 13.45
N LEU A 593 19.51 -23.82 13.86
CA LEU A 593 18.43 -23.41 12.97
C LEU A 593 18.35 -21.89 12.92
N TYR A 594 18.43 -21.35 11.71
CA TYR A 594 18.01 -20.00 11.36
C TYR A 594 16.56 -20.03 10.89
N ALA A 595 15.68 -19.29 11.55
CA ALA A 595 14.26 -19.18 11.25
C ALA A 595 13.80 -17.72 11.44
N PRO A 596 14.11 -16.83 10.49
CA PRO A 596 13.73 -15.43 10.58
C PRO A 596 12.21 -15.27 10.53
N GLY A 597 11.68 -14.32 11.30
CA GLY A 597 10.23 -14.06 11.37
C GLY A 597 9.46 -15.04 12.26
N ALA A 598 10.12 -15.91 13.02
CA ALA A 598 9.44 -16.81 13.95
C ALA A 598 8.59 -16.03 14.99
N PRO A 599 7.42 -16.55 15.41
CA PRO A 599 6.43 -15.80 16.20
C PRO A 599 6.93 -15.26 17.54
N THR A 600 7.95 -15.90 18.14
CA THR A 600 8.53 -15.49 19.42
C THR A 600 9.55 -14.34 19.30
N GLY A 601 9.88 -13.91 18.08
CA GLY A 601 10.93 -12.92 17.81
C GLY A 601 12.36 -13.49 17.87
N GLN A 602 12.54 -14.73 18.33
CA GLN A 602 13.82 -15.44 18.30
C GLN A 602 14.07 -16.01 16.90
N GLN A 603 15.20 -15.66 16.28
CA GLN A 603 15.52 -16.09 14.91
C GLN A 603 16.51 -17.27 14.85
N TRP A 604 17.17 -17.58 15.98
CA TRP A 604 18.25 -18.56 16.05
C TRP A 604 18.01 -19.54 17.18
N TYR A 605 18.15 -20.84 16.87
CA TYR A 605 17.93 -21.93 17.81
C TYR A 605 19.08 -22.94 17.73
N GLU A 606 19.50 -23.48 18.87
CA GLU A 606 20.48 -24.56 18.96
C GLU A 606 19.86 -25.84 19.53
N PHE A 607 20.21 -26.99 18.97
CA PHE A 607 19.68 -28.29 19.37
C PHE A 607 20.80 -29.32 19.42
N SER A 608 20.79 -30.20 20.43
CA SER A 608 21.79 -31.26 20.58
C SER A 608 21.76 -32.31 19.47
N ASP A 609 20.64 -32.44 18.75
CA ASP A 609 20.41 -33.40 17.69
C ASP A 609 19.27 -32.95 16.75
N LEU A 610 19.09 -33.68 15.65
CA LEU A 610 18.04 -33.40 14.67
C LEU A 610 16.62 -33.59 15.25
N THR A 611 16.46 -34.48 16.25
CA THR A 611 15.13 -34.71 16.86
C THR A 611 14.67 -33.47 17.62
N GLY A 612 15.58 -32.80 18.32
CA GLY A 612 15.33 -31.50 18.97
C GLY A 612 14.84 -30.45 17.97
N LEU A 613 15.55 -30.32 16.83
CA LEU A 613 15.16 -29.39 15.76
C LEU A 613 13.76 -29.70 15.22
N LYS A 614 13.46 -30.97 14.92
CA LYS A 614 12.14 -31.36 14.41
C LYS A 614 11.02 -31.05 15.38
N ARG A 615 11.23 -31.26 16.68
CA ARG A 615 10.25 -30.96 17.73
C ARG A 615 9.99 -29.46 17.90
N GLN A 616 10.91 -28.59 17.49
CA GLN A 616 10.66 -27.14 17.49
C GLN A 616 9.42 -26.77 16.67
N PHE A 617 9.12 -27.49 15.59
CA PHE A 617 7.96 -27.22 14.75
C PHE A 617 6.62 -27.43 15.48
N ILE A 618 6.60 -28.13 16.61
CA ILE A 618 5.42 -28.25 17.47
C ILE A 618 4.96 -26.85 17.91
N SER A 619 5.89 -25.97 18.33
CA SER A 619 5.52 -24.62 18.77
C SER A 619 4.95 -23.78 17.64
N TRP A 620 5.35 -24.04 16.39
CA TRP A 620 4.85 -23.30 15.24
C TRP A 620 3.59 -23.91 14.63
N GLY A 621 3.32 -25.20 14.86
CA GLY A 621 2.10 -25.87 14.41
C GLY A 621 0.94 -25.78 15.40
N PHE A 622 1.17 -25.35 16.65
CA PHE A 622 0.18 -25.45 17.72
C PHE A 622 -0.92 -24.38 17.62
N GLU A 623 -0.59 -23.10 17.79
CA GLU A 623 -1.59 -22.01 17.79
C GLU A 623 -1.90 -21.48 16.38
N PRO A 624 -3.13 -20.99 16.11
CA PRO A 624 -3.47 -20.43 14.80
C PRO A 624 -2.52 -19.32 14.33
N ARG A 625 -2.10 -18.42 15.24
CA ARG A 625 -1.15 -17.34 14.94
C ARG A 625 0.23 -17.87 14.53
N ASP A 626 0.67 -18.97 15.12
CA ASP A 626 1.97 -19.57 14.82
C ASP A 626 1.93 -20.39 13.52
N ARG A 627 0.77 -20.99 13.19
CA ARG A 627 0.56 -21.69 11.90
C ARG A 627 0.65 -20.77 10.70
N GLU A 628 0.30 -19.49 10.86
CA GLU A 628 0.48 -18.49 9.81
C GLU A 628 1.94 -18.32 9.43
N PHE A 629 2.87 -18.40 10.40
CA PHE A 629 4.30 -18.35 10.12
C PHE A 629 4.74 -19.52 9.22
N LEU A 630 4.34 -20.76 9.53
CA LEU A 630 4.64 -21.91 8.67
C LEU A 630 3.97 -21.80 7.29
N THR A 631 2.75 -21.26 7.24
CA THR A 631 2.02 -21.05 5.98
C THR A 631 2.72 -20.03 5.09
N GLY A 632 3.22 -18.93 5.67
CA GLY A 632 3.97 -17.89 4.96
C GLY A 632 5.33 -18.38 4.46
N GLN A 633 5.96 -19.30 5.20
CA GLN A 633 7.22 -19.92 4.81
C GLN A 633 7.05 -20.98 3.71
N ALA A 634 5.86 -21.59 3.58
CA ALA A 634 5.59 -22.61 2.59
C ALA A 634 5.68 -22.07 1.16
N PHE A 635 6.25 -22.89 0.27
CA PHE A 635 6.39 -22.59 -1.15
C PHE A 635 5.04 -22.33 -1.81
N SER A 636 4.90 -21.27 -2.60
CA SER A 636 3.60 -20.77 -3.09
C SER A 636 2.73 -21.82 -3.79
N LYS A 637 3.36 -22.71 -4.58
CA LYS A 637 2.68 -23.81 -5.30
C LYS A 637 2.24 -24.96 -4.41
N ASP A 638 2.91 -25.15 -3.27
CA ASP A 638 2.65 -26.25 -2.33
C ASP A 638 1.79 -25.78 -1.15
N ARG A 639 1.71 -24.47 -0.91
CA ARG A 639 1.08 -23.85 0.27
C ARG A 639 -0.33 -24.35 0.53
N ALA A 640 -1.19 -24.40 -0.49
CA ALA A 640 -2.57 -24.87 -0.32
C ALA A 640 -2.64 -26.35 0.12
N ALA A 641 -1.82 -27.21 -0.50
CA ALA A 641 -1.74 -28.62 -0.15
C ALA A 641 -1.09 -28.81 1.23
N PHE A 642 -0.04 -28.06 1.55
CA PHE A 642 0.61 -28.09 2.86
C PHE A 642 -0.35 -27.68 3.99
N VAL A 643 -1.10 -26.59 3.80
CA VAL A 643 -2.10 -26.15 4.78
C VAL A 643 -3.17 -27.23 4.96
N LYS A 644 -3.70 -27.77 3.87
CA LYS A 644 -4.71 -28.83 3.89
C LYS A 644 -4.21 -30.10 4.60
N ASP A 645 -3.05 -30.60 4.19
CA ASP A 645 -2.57 -31.92 4.59
C ASP A 645 -1.87 -31.92 5.96
N GLU A 646 -1.21 -30.81 6.33
CA GLU A 646 -0.32 -30.79 7.50
C GLU A 646 -0.73 -29.76 8.57
N LEU A 647 -1.63 -28.81 8.31
CA LEU A 647 -2.02 -27.76 9.28
C LEU A 647 -3.53 -27.64 9.56
N SER A 648 -4.38 -28.28 8.75
CA SER A 648 -5.85 -28.20 8.83
C SER A 648 -6.44 -29.27 9.76
N TYR A 649 -6.12 -29.19 11.05
CA TYR A 649 -6.70 -30.05 12.09
C TYR A 649 -7.71 -29.28 12.94
N ASP A 650 -8.85 -29.92 13.24
CA ASP A 650 -9.90 -29.39 14.12
C ASP A 650 -9.42 -29.28 15.59
N GLU A 651 -8.44 -30.10 15.98
CA GLU A 651 -7.82 -30.10 17.31
C GLU A 651 -6.28 -30.03 17.20
N PRO A 652 -5.56 -29.50 18.20
CA PRO A 652 -4.10 -29.38 18.16
C PRO A 652 -3.36 -30.69 18.46
N GLY A 653 -4.05 -31.76 18.89
CA GLY A 653 -3.44 -33.05 19.24
C GLY A 653 -2.49 -33.67 18.20
N PRO A 654 -2.75 -33.57 16.88
CA PRO A 654 -1.89 -34.13 15.83
C PRO A 654 -0.45 -33.61 15.83
N VAL A 655 -0.19 -32.34 16.17
CA VAL A 655 1.17 -31.77 16.05
C VAL A 655 2.16 -32.35 17.05
N PHE A 656 1.68 -32.90 18.17
CA PHE A 656 2.51 -33.59 19.17
C PHE A 656 2.91 -35.01 18.76
N GLN A 657 2.28 -35.56 17.72
CA GLN A 657 2.49 -36.94 17.32
C GLN A 657 3.82 -37.12 16.56
N PRO A 658 4.59 -38.19 16.83
CA PRO A 658 5.86 -38.47 16.14
C PRO A 658 5.79 -38.48 14.62
N TRP A 659 4.67 -38.91 14.04
CA TRP A 659 4.49 -38.91 12.59
C TRP A 659 4.40 -37.50 12.00
N TRP A 660 3.95 -36.51 12.77
CA TRP A 660 3.78 -35.12 12.33
C TRP A 660 5.12 -34.39 12.35
N TRP A 661 5.72 -34.18 13.52
CA TRP A 661 7.02 -33.48 13.63
C TRP A 661 8.16 -34.29 13.00
N GLY A 662 8.04 -35.62 12.95
CA GLY A 662 8.95 -36.48 12.19
C GLY A 662 8.94 -36.19 10.68
N GLY A 663 7.88 -35.53 10.18
CA GLY A 663 7.76 -35.03 8.82
C GLY A 663 8.76 -33.93 8.48
N VAL A 664 9.28 -33.18 9.46
CA VAL A 664 10.31 -32.16 9.20
C VAL A 664 11.59 -32.82 8.69
N THR A 665 12.12 -32.35 7.57
CA THR A 665 13.30 -32.90 6.91
C THR A 665 14.27 -31.80 6.48
N LEU A 666 15.57 -32.11 6.53
CA LEU A 666 16.60 -31.27 5.91
C LEU A 666 16.72 -31.67 4.44
N VAL A 667 16.80 -30.67 3.56
CA VAL A 667 16.85 -30.85 2.10
C VAL A 667 18.13 -30.21 1.58
N GLU A 668 18.90 -30.98 0.82
CA GLU A 668 20.11 -30.48 0.19
C GLU A 668 19.77 -29.53 -0.97
N TRP A 669 20.54 -28.46 -1.12
CA TRP A 669 20.36 -27.56 -2.25
C TRP A 669 20.90 -28.19 -3.53
N ASN A 670 20.00 -28.40 -4.49
CA ASN A 670 20.32 -29.10 -5.74
C ASN A 670 21.22 -28.29 -6.69
N ARG A 671 21.43 -26.99 -6.45
CA ARG A 671 22.19 -26.07 -7.32
C ARG A 671 23.02 -25.10 -6.49
N GLY A 672 24.16 -24.66 -7.02
CA GLY A 672 24.94 -23.55 -6.51
C GLY A 672 25.70 -23.78 -5.19
N HIS A 673 25.59 -24.95 -4.56
CA HIS A 673 26.34 -25.22 -3.33
C HIS A 673 27.87 -25.32 -3.55
N GLU A 674 28.30 -25.63 -4.77
CA GLU A 674 29.71 -25.65 -5.17
C GLU A 674 30.28 -24.23 -5.40
N ASP A 675 29.42 -23.23 -5.63
CA ASP A 675 29.80 -21.84 -5.94
C ASP A 675 30.15 -21.03 -4.67
N GLY A 676 30.03 -21.63 -3.49
CA GLY A 676 30.38 -21.04 -2.20
C GLY A 676 29.22 -21.03 -1.18
N PRO A 677 29.49 -20.59 0.06
CA PRO A 677 28.47 -20.54 1.12
C PRO A 677 27.23 -19.74 0.70
N LEU A 678 26.06 -20.25 1.08
CA LEU A 678 24.73 -19.66 0.86
C LEU A 678 24.27 -19.57 -0.60
N MET A 679 25.11 -19.85 -1.60
CA MET A 679 24.70 -19.79 -3.01
C MET A 679 23.57 -20.76 -3.35
N GLY A 680 23.52 -21.92 -2.69
CA GLY A 680 22.38 -22.83 -2.77
C GLY A 680 21.08 -22.23 -2.24
N ALA A 681 21.13 -21.52 -1.11
CA ALA A 681 19.98 -20.80 -0.56
C ALA A 681 19.50 -19.68 -1.49
N ILE A 682 20.42 -18.95 -2.14
CA ILE A 682 20.06 -17.90 -3.12
C ILE A 682 19.28 -18.46 -4.31
N HIS A 683 19.66 -19.65 -4.81
CA HIS A 683 18.92 -20.28 -5.90
C HIS A 683 17.48 -20.65 -5.48
N GLU A 684 17.29 -21.18 -4.26
CA GLU A 684 15.95 -21.48 -3.73
C GLU A 684 15.13 -20.20 -3.50
N ILE A 685 15.73 -19.13 -2.96
CA ILE A 685 15.07 -17.83 -2.79
C ILE A 685 14.60 -17.29 -4.15
N ILE A 686 15.43 -17.39 -5.20
CA ILE A 686 15.06 -16.97 -6.56
C ILE A 686 13.92 -17.85 -7.10
N ASP A 687 13.95 -19.16 -6.88
CA ASP A 687 12.85 -20.05 -7.30
C ASP A 687 11.53 -19.69 -6.58
N TRP A 688 11.60 -19.35 -5.30
CA TRP A 688 10.47 -18.87 -4.50
C TRP A 688 9.93 -17.55 -5.05
N GLU A 689 10.83 -16.60 -5.35
CA GLU A 689 10.53 -15.31 -5.98
C GLU A 689 9.79 -15.43 -7.30
N ILE A 690 10.26 -16.34 -8.15
CA ILE A 690 9.65 -16.65 -9.43
C ILE A 690 8.26 -17.27 -9.22
N ALA A 691 8.11 -18.16 -8.25
CA ALA A 691 6.86 -18.84 -8.00
C ALA A 691 5.78 -17.93 -7.38
N GLU A 692 6.13 -17.00 -6.50
CA GLU A 692 5.18 -16.00 -5.98
C GLU A 692 4.69 -15.05 -7.08
N GLU A 693 5.59 -14.58 -7.94
CA GLU A 693 5.19 -13.73 -9.07
C GLU A 693 4.31 -14.49 -10.07
N GLN A 694 4.53 -15.79 -10.27
CA GLN A 694 3.65 -16.65 -11.09
C GLN A 694 2.25 -16.81 -10.49
N VAL A 695 2.07 -16.66 -9.17
CA VAL A 695 0.73 -16.59 -8.56
C VAL A 695 0.06 -15.27 -8.90
N ALA A 696 0.82 -14.17 -8.90
CA ALA A 696 0.33 -12.82 -9.18
C ALA A 696 -0.03 -12.59 -10.66
N THR A 697 0.77 -13.13 -11.58
CA THR A 697 0.57 -13.04 -13.02
C THR A 697 0.79 -14.43 -13.64
N PRO A 698 -0.22 -15.32 -13.61
CA PRO A 698 -0.07 -16.69 -14.06
C PRO A 698 0.28 -16.84 -15.54
N ALA A 699 0.84 -18.00 -15.90
CA ALA A 699 1.20 -18.33 -17.28
C ALA A 699 0.03 -18.16 -18.25
N TRP A 700 -1.18 -18.60 -17.87
CA TRP A 700 -2.40 -18.45 -18.68
C TRP A 700 -2.75 -16.98 -18.93
N TYR A 701 -2.46 -16.07 -18.00
CA TYR A 701 -2.70 -14.64 -18.16
C TYR A 701 -1.73 -14.03 -19.17
N ARG A 702 -0.45 -14.41 -19.08
CA ARG A 702 0.60 -13.96 -19.98
C ARG A 702 0.36 -14.44 -21.42
N SER A 703 -0.09 -15.68 -21.59
CA SER A 703 -0.36 -16.28 -22.90
C SER A 703 -1.72 -15.88 -23.50
N ALA A 704 -2.61 -15.26 -22.72
CA ALA A 704 -3.92 -14.84 -23.21
C ALA A 704 -3.81 -13.80 -24.33
N ALA A 705 -4.88 -13.61 -25.10
CA ALA A 705 -4.95 -12.51 -26.05
C ALA A 705 -5.05 -11.17 -25.31
N ALA A 706 -4.44 -10.10 -25.84
CA ALA A 706 -4.47 -8.77 -25.21
C ALA A 706 -5.91 -8.30 -24.92
N ARG A 707 -6.83 -8.49 -25.88
CA ARG A 707 -8.26 -8.19 -25.70
C ARG A 707 -8.92 -8.90 -24.52
N ASP A 708 -8.49 -10.13 -24.20
CA ASP A 708 -9.05 -10.90 -23.09
C ASP A 708 -8.50 -10.38 -21.76
N ARG A 709 -7.23 -9.92 -21.72
CA ARG A 709 -6.66 -9.22 -20.55
C ARG A 709 -7.38 -7.88 -20.31
N GLU A 710 -7.59 -7.08 -21.35
CA GLU A 710 -8.31 -5.81 -21.27
C GLU A 710 -9.76 -6.00 -20.78
N MET A 711 -10.45 -7.03 -21.27
CA MET A 711 -11.79 -7.39 -20.78
C MET A 711 -11.77 -7.83 -19.31
N LEU A 712 -10.74 -8.58 -18.89
CA LEU A 712 -10.59 -8.95 -17.48
C LEU A 712 -10.33 -7.73 -16.60
N THR A 713 -9.53 -6.76 -17.07
CA THR A 713 -9.33 -5.46 -16.41
C THR A 713 -10.65 -4.70 -16.27
N ARG A 714 -11.45 -4.60 -17.34
CA ARG A 714 -12.79 -3.99 -17.26
C ARG A 714 -13.68 -4.69 -16.23
N LEU A 715 -13.79 -6.02 -16.28
CA LEU A 715 -14.64 -6.77 -15.36
C LEU A 715 -14.19 -6.62 -13.89
N ASN A 716 -12.89 -6.45 -13.65
CA ASN A 716 -12.36 -6.13 -12.32
C ASN A 716 -12.77 -4.71 -11.86
N THR A 717 -12.79 -3.73 -12.77
CA THR A 717 -13.30 -2.38 -12.48
C THR A 717 -14.82 -2.39 -12.23
N ASP A 718 -15.59 -3.12 -13.04
CA ASP A 718 -17.03 -3.32 -12.86
C ASP A 718 -17.32 -3.94 -11.48
N PHE A 719 -16.56 -4.97 -11.10
CA PHE A 719 -16.68 -5.61 -9.80
C PHE A 719 -16.46 -4.60 -8.65
N ARG A 720 -15.44 -3.76 -8.74
CA ARG A 720 -15.15 -2.74 -7.72
C ARG A 720 -16.27 -1.71 -7.62
N ALA A 721 -16.78 -1.21 -8.76
CA ALA A 721 -17.89 -0.28 -8.79
C ALA A 721 -19.14 -0.90 -8.15
N LEU A 722 -19.47 -2.15 -8.50
CA LEU A 722 -20.60 -2.88 -7.95
C LEU A 722 -20.43 -3.15 -6.46
N TYR A 723 -19.24 -3.56 -6.03
CA TYR A 723 -18.90 -3.79 -4.62
C TYR A 723 -19.12 -2.52 -3.79
N GLU A 724 -18.59 -1.38 -4.24
CA GLU A 724 -18.68 -0.10 -3.51
C GLU A 724 -20.13 0.35 -3.28
N LEU A 725 -21.03 0.14 -4.25
CA LEU A 725 -22.46 0.44 -4.07
C LEU A 725 -23.16 -0.61 -3.20
N SER A 726 -22.77 -1.86 -3.36
CA SER A 726 -23.47 -2.96 -2.71
C SER A 726 -23.08 -3.15 -1.25
N LYS A 727 -21.90 -2.67 -0.84
CA LYS A 727 -21.41 -2.81 0.55
C LYS A 727 -22.36 -2.20 1.58
N GLU A 728 -23.14 -1.20 1.20
CA GLU A 728 -24.15 -0.55 2.07
C GLU A 728 -25.53 -1.17 1.84
N GLU A 729 -25.97 -1.28 0.58
CA GLU A 729 -27.31 -1.75 0.22
C GLU A 729 -27.55 -3.25 0.52
N LEU A 730 -26.51 -4.07 0.38
CA LEU A 730 -26.53 -5.52 0.65
C LEU A 730 -25.90 -5.85 2.02
N ASN A 731 -25.59 -4.86 2.85
CA ASN A 731 -25.04 -5.10 4.19
C ASN A 731 -26.07 -5.76 5.10
N ILE A 732 -25.67 -6.86 5.73
CA ILE A 732 -26.41 -7.45 6.84
C ILE A 732 -25.51 -7.32 8.08
N PRO A 733 -25.81 -6.41 9.04
CA PRO A 733 -25.02 -6.28 10.25
C PRO A 733 -25.09 -7.59 11.03
N THR A 734 -24.04 -7.96 11.76
CA THR A 734 -24.08 -9.17 12.61
C THR A 734 -25.09 -9.01 13.75
N LEU A 735 -25.63 -10.11 14.28
CA LEU A 735 -26.51 -10.06 15.46
C LEU A 735 -25.84 -9.31 16.62
N VAL A 736 -24.55 -9.55 16.86
CA VAL A 736 -23.82 -8.94 17.97
C VAL A 736 -23.67 -7.44 17.77
N SER A 737 -23.24 -6.98 16.59
CA SER A 737 -23.11 -5.53 16.31
C SER A 737 -24.46 -4.82 16.35
N PHE A 738 -25.50 -5.41 15.75
CA PHE A 738 -26.85 -4.86 15.81
C PHE A 738 -27.38 -4.80 17.25
N SER A 739 -27.17 -5.87 18.02
CA SER A 739 -27.60 -5.93 19.42
C SER A 739 -26.85 -4.94 20.28
N ARG A 740 -25.54 -4.78 20.07
CA ARG A 740 -24.72 -3.77 20.75
C ARG A 740 -25.30 -2.39 20.49
N ASP A 741 -25.55 -2.02 19.24
CA ASP A 741 -26.05 -0.69 18.88
C ASP A 741 -27.44 -0.43 19.49
N GLN A 742 -28.34 -1.42 19.42
CA GLN A 742 -29.67 -1.33 20.03
C GLN A 742 -29.61 -1.21 21.56
N VAL A 743 -28.80 -2.06 22.21
CA VAL A 743 -28.62 -2.03 23.66
C VAL A 743 -27.98 -0.71 24.06
N MET A 744 -26.93 -0.27 23.37
CA MET A 744 -26.23 0.98 23.63
C MET A 744 -27.19 2.17 23.50
N GLU A 745 -27.99 2.25 22.44
CA GLU A 745 -28.98 3.31 22.27
C GLU A 745 -30.02 3.30 23.41
N ARG A 746 -30.64 2.14 23.68
CA ARG A 746 -31.74 2.04 24.65
C ARG A 746 -31.29 2.16 26.10
N LEU A 747 -30.14 1.59 26.44
CA LEU A 747 -29.52 1.68 27.75
C LEU A 747 -29.16 3.13 28.09
N ASN A 748 -28.40 3.79 27.20
CA ASN A 748 -27.99 5.16 27.43
C ASN A 748 -29.17 6.13 27.41
N SER A 749 -30.16 5.90 26.55
CA SER A 749 -31.40 6.69 26.56
C SER A 749 -32.17 6.51 27.88
N HIS A 750 -32.21 5.31 28.44
CA HIS A 750 -32.86 5.07 29.74
C HIS A 750 -32.12 5.78 30.87
N LEU A 751 -30.79 5.62 30.94
CA LEU A 751 -29.95 6.23 31.98
C LEU A 751 -29.98 7.77 31.92
N ARG A 752 -29.96 8.34 30.71
CA ARG A 752 -30.01 9.79 30.49
C ARG A 752 -31.36 10.45 30.80
N ARG A 753 -32.45 9.68 30.91
CA ARG A 753 -33.74 10.20 31.40
C ARG A 753 -33.69 10.51 32.89
N SER A 754 -32.94 9.73 33.66
CA SER A 754 -32.79 9.91 35.10
C SER A 754 -31.62 10.82 35.46
N ASP A 755 -30.56 10.83 34.65
CA ASP A 755 -29.42 11.74 34.78
C ASP A 755 -28.95 12.22 33.38
N PRO A 756 -29.30 13.46 32.96
CA PRO A 756 -28.93 13.98 31.65
C PRO A 756 -27.42 14.00 31.35
N ASN A 757 -26.58 14.03 32.39
CA ASN A 757 -25.11 14.06 32.26
C ASN A 757 -24.47 12.66 32.37
N HIS A 758 -25.28 11.60 32.39
CA HIS A 758 -24.79 10.24 32.53
C HIS A 758 -23.77 9.89 31.41
N PRO A 759 -22.59 9.33 31.76
CA PRO A 759 -21.58 8.93 30.78
C PRO A 759 -22.14 7.88 29.82
N LEU A 760 -21.68 7.91 28.57
CA LEU A 760 -22.07 6.93 27.57
C LEU A 760 -21.47 5.56 27.94
N ILE A 761 -22.32 4.56 28.17
CA ILE A 761 -21.91 3.17 28.42
C ILE A 761 -21.92 2.41 27.10
N ASP A 762 -20.78 1.84 26.73
CA ASP A 762 -20.69 0.80 25.70
C ASP A 762 -20.93 -0.58 26.34
N PRO A 763 -21.99 -1.32 25.96
CA PRO A 763 -22.33 -2.59 26.59
C PRO A 763 -21.27 -3.70 26.36
N ASP A 764 -20.37 -3.56 25.39
CA ASP A 764 -19.26 -4.51 25.21
C ASP A 764 -18.05 -4.25 26.12
N ARG A 765 -18.04 -3.11 26.83
CA ARG A 765 -17.02 -2.76 27.82
C ARG A 765 -17.45 -3.03 29.27
N VAL A 766 -18.62 -3.65 29.45
CA VAL A 766 -19.18 -4.02 30.74
C VAL A 766 -19.31 -5.53 30.82
N ASP A 767 -18.59 -6.14 31.75
CA ASP A 767 -18.73 -7.55 32.08
C ASP A 767 -19.81 -7.76 33.13
N VAL A 768 -20.63 -8.79 32.95
CA VAL A 768 -21.70 -9.19 33.84
C VAL A 768 -21.44 -10.60 34.35
N LYS A 769 -21.57 -10.78 35.67
CA LYS A 769 -21.54 -12.09 36.32
C LYS A 769 -22.94 -12.45 36.78
N VAL A 770 -23.50 -13.47 36.16
CA VAL A 770 -24.73 -14.15 36.62
C VAL A 770 -24.33 -15.37 37.45
N LYS A 771 -25.08 -15.65 38.51
CA LYS A 771 -24.85 -16.82 39.37
C LYS A 771 -24.92 -18.12 38.57
N GLY A 772 -23.87 -18.96 38.70
CA GLY A 772 -23.76 -20.23 37.98
C GLY A 772 -23.25 -20.14 36.54
N GLN A 773 -22.99 -18.93 36.02
CA GLN A 773 -22.49 -18.69 34.66
C GLN A 773 -21.11 -18.02 34.68
N ASP A 774 -20.34 -18.15 33.60
CA ASP A 774 -19.08 -17.41 33.42
C ASP A 774 -19.33 -15.92 33.09
N TRP A 775 -18.27 -15.09 33.17
CA TRP A 775 -18.38 -13.66 32.85
C TRP A 775 -18.72 -13.47 31.36
N MET A 776 -19.65 -12.58 31.05
CA MET A 776 -20.03 -12.23 29.68
C MET A 776 -20.21 -10.71 29.52
N THR A 777 -20.17 -10.18 28.30
CA THR A 777 -20.47 -8.74 28.12
C THR A 777 -21.95 -8.46 28.31
N LEU A 778 -22.29 -7.21 28.62
CA LEU A 778 -23.68 -6.78 28.76
C LEU A 778 -24.46 -6.99 27.45
N THR A 779 -23.85 -6.80 26.28
CA THR A 779 -24.47 -7.14 24.98
C THR A 779 -24.85 -8.61 24.90
N HIS A 780 -23.96 -9.51 25.31
CA HIS A 780 -24.21 -10.95 25.30
C HIS A 780 -25.33 -11.34 26.27
N LEU A 781 -25.43 -10.68 27.44
CA LEU A 781 -26.54 -10.90 28.36
C LEU A 781 -27.90 -10.48 27.78
N PHE A 782 -27.98 -9.36 27.07
CA PHE A 782 -29.22 -8.96 26.40
C PHE A 782 -29.60 -9.89 25.24
N ILE A 783 -28.61 -10.42 24.53
CA ILE A 783 -28.81 -11.45 23.52
C ILE A 783 -29.33 -12.74 24.20
N GLN A 784 -28.73 -13.14 25.32
CA GLN A 784 -29.06 -14.31 26.13
C GLN A 784 -29.99 -13.94 27.30
N TRP A 785 -31.03 -13.14 27.03
CA TRP A 785 -31.90 -12.56 28.05
C TRP A 785 -32.53 -13.59 29.02
N GLN A 786 -32.63 -14.86 28.60
CA GLN A 786 -33.14 -15.99 29.39
C GLN A 786 -32.23 -16.37 30.57
N LEU A 787 -30.96 -15.97 30.54
CA LEU A 787 -30.02 -16.19 31.65
C LEU A 787 -30.22 -15.20 32.79
N TRP A 788 -31.11 -14.20 32.65
CA TRP A 788 -31.39 -13.25 33.72
C TRP A 788 -32.00 -13.98 34.94
N PRO A 789 -31.40 -13.87 36.14
CA PRO A 789 -31.87 -14.62 37.31
C PRO A 789 -33.13 -13.98 37.92
N ASP A 790 -34.04 -14.80 38.44
CA ASP A 790 -35.26 -14.35 39.12
C ASP A 790 -34.96 -13.57 40.42
N ASP A 791 -33.80 -13.82 41.04
CA ASP A 791 -33.36 -13.22 42.30
C ASP A 791 -32.52 -11.93 42.14
N ASP A 792 -32.33 -11.47 40.90
CA ASP A 792 -31.54 -10.28 40.50
C ASP A 792 -30.09 -10.26 41.06
N GLN A 793 -29.52 -11.42 41.45
CA GLN A 793 -28.12 -11.50 41.89
C GLN A 793 -27.15 -11.47 40.71
N VAL A 794 -26.80 -10.25 40.28
CA VAL A 794 -25.87 -9.97 39.18
C VAL A 794 -24.86 -8.89 39.57
N ALA A 795 -23.61 -9.08 39.14
CA ALA A 795 -22.54 -8.09 39.31
C ALA A 795 -22.11 -7.52 37.96
N PHE A 796 -21.82 -6.21 37.93
CA PHE A 796 -21.33 -5.49 36.74
C PHE A 796 -19.93 -4.96 37.00
N VAL A 797 -19.02 -5.15 36.05
CA VAL A 797 -17.63 -4.67 36.12
C VAL A 797 -17.25 -4.00 34.82
N SER A 798 -16.64 -2.81 34.93
CA SER A 798 -16.08 -2.10 33.78
C SER A 798 -14.72 -2.68 33.41
N ARG A 799 -14.53 -3.06 32.15
CA ARG A 799 -13.25 -3.64 31.67
C ARG A 799 -12.07 -2.65 31.72
N GLU A 800 -12.37 -1.36 31.63
CA GLU A 800 -11.36 -0.29 31.60
C GLU A 800 -11.36 0.54 32.89
N GLY A 801 -12.05 0.07 33.94
CA GLY A 801 -12.16 0.79 35.22
C GLY A 801 -12.98 2.08 35.18
N SER A 802 -13.64 2.38 34.05
CA SER A 802 -14.52 3.54 33.90
C SER A 802 -15.77 3.43 34.78
N SER A 803 -16.27 4.56 35.29
CA SER A 803 -17.50 4.59 36.10
C SER A 803 -18.71 4.10 35.29
N LEU A 804 -19.45 3.15 35.87
CA LEU A 804 -20.70 2.63 35.30
C LEU A 804 -21.93 3.48 35.69
N GLY A 805 -21.74 4.56 36.45
CA GLY A 805 -22.80 5.47 36.85
C GLY A 805 -23.97 4.77 37.53
N GLY A 806 -25.19 5.04 37.05
CA GLY A 806 -26.45 4.48 37.56
C GLY A 806 -26.78 3.07 37.04
N LEU A 807 -25.89 2.40 36.30
CA LEU A 807 -26.12 1.05 35.81
C LEU A 807 -26.21 0.05 36.98
N ASN A 808 -27.36 -0.64 37.08
CA ASN A 808 -27.59 -1.67 38.09
C ASN A 808 -28.57 -2.74 37.58
N ALA A 809 -28.82 -3.75 38.41
CA ALA A 809 -29.70 -4.87 38.07
C ALA A 809 -31.12 -4.39 37.68
N THR A 810 -31.68 -3.39 38.36
CA THR A 810 -33.00 -2.83 38.07
C THR A 810 -33.07 -2.18 36.68
N VAL A 811 -32.03 -1.43 36.30
CA VAL A 811 -31.94 -0.81 34.97
C VAL A 811 -31.93 -1.90 33.89
N VAL A 812 -31.06 -2.90 34.06
CA VAL A 812 -30.95 -3.99 33.07
C VAL A 812 -32.24 -4.81 33.03
N LYS A 813 -32.85 -5.13 34.17
CA LYS A 813 -34.17 -5.81 34.26
C LYS A 813 -35.27 -5.03 33.54
N SER A 814 -35.30 -3.70 33.64
CA SER A 814 -36.28 -2.87 32.93
C SER A 814 -36.13 -2.91 31.41
N LEU A 815 -34.94 -3.27 30.93
CA LEU A 815 -34.59 -3.34 29.52
C LEU A 815 -34.40 -4.77 29.03
N ILE A 816 -34.35 -5.79 29.89
CA ILE A 816 -33.99 -7.18 29.50
C ILE A 816 -35.01 -7.75 28.50
N GLY A 817 -36.24 -7.25 28.55
CA GLY A 817 -37.29 -7.50 27.56
C GLY A 817 -37.07 -6.86 26.18
N LEU A 818 -35.98 -6.10 25.97
CA LEU A 818 -35.58 -5.54 24.68
C LEU A 818 -35.47 -6.63 23.62
N ARG A 819 -34.98 -7.82 24.02
CA ARG A 819 -34.83 -9.00 23.16
C ARG A 819 -34.25 -8.60 21.79
N PRO A 820 -33.05 -8.01 21.75
CA PRO A 820 -32.46 -7.46 20.52
C PRO A 820 -32.37 -8.51 19.40
N GLY A 821 -32.31 -9.79 19.76
CA GLY A 821 -32.51 -10.91 18.84
C GLY A 821 -33.81 -10.88 18.04
N MET A 822 -34.97 -10.71 18.69
CA MET A 822 -36.26 -10.62 17.98
C MET A 822 -36.36 -9.35 17.14
N MET A 823 -35.77 -8.25 17.61
CA MET A 823 -35.67 -7.01 16.83
C MET A 823 -34.77 -7.18 15.60
N TYR A 824 -33.73 -8.00 15.70
CA TYR A 824 -32.83 -8.33 14.60
C TYR A 824 -33.54 -9.19 13.55
N GLU A 825 -34.31 -10.20 13.97
CA GLU A 825 -35.18 -10.98 13.08
C GLU A 825 -36.16 -10.07 12.31
N TRP A 826 -36.85 -9.15 13.01
CA TRP A 826 -37.74 -8.19 12.36
C TRP A 826 -37.01 -7.24 11.41
N HIS A 827 -35.83 -6.72 11.81
CA HIS A 827 -34.99 -5.91 10.94
C HIS A 827 -34.62 -6.63 9.63
N LEU A 828 -34.38 -7.93 9.68
CA LEU A 828 -33.98 -8.70 8.51
C LEU A 828 -35.17 -9.09 7.62
N VAL A 829 -36.29 -9.53 8.21
CA VAL A 829 -37.49 -9.92 7.46
C VAL A 829 -38.22 -8.70 6.90
N ASP A 830 -38.45 -7.68 7.71
CA ASP A 830 -39.28 -6.52 7.32
C ASP A 830 -38.47 -5.47 6.56
N ARG A 831 -37.27 -5.13 7.06
CA ARG A 831 -36.47 -4.04 6.50
C ARG A 831 -35.49 -4.48 5.42
N PHE A 832 -34.84 -5.65 5.57
CA PHE A 832 -33.89 -6.12 4.58
C PHE A 832 -34.55 -6.83 3.40
N ALA A 833 -35.41 -7.82 3.68
CA ALA A 833 -36.09 -8.64 2.66
C ALA A 833 -37.32 -7.95 2.05
N ASN A 834 -38.09 -7.17 2.81
CA ASN A 834 -39.32 -6.51 2.34
C ASN A 834 -39.23 -4.98 2.27
N GLY A 835 -38.02 -4.41 2.40
CA GLY A 835 -37.82 -2.96 2.42
C GLY A 835 -37.99 -2.26 1.07
N ALA A 836 -38.16 -0.93 1.11
CA ALA A 836 -38.37 -0.09 -0.07
C ALA A 836 -37.24 -0.15 -1.12
N SER A 837 -36.01 -0.55 -0.74
CA SER A 837 -34.88 -0.70 -1.67
C SER A 837 -34.72 -2.11 -2.27
N LEU A 838 -35.68 -3.02 -2.08
CA LEU A 838 -35.62 -4.41 -2.58
C LEU A 838 -35.30 -4.50 -4.09
N ASP A 839 -35.91 -3.66 -4.91
CA ASP A 839 -35.65 -3.62 -6.35
C ASP A 839 -34.19 -3.24 -6.68
N LEU A 840 -33.64 -2.26 -5.95
CA LEU A 840 -32.24 -1.86 -6.10
C LEU A 840 -31.29 -2.99 -5.68
N LYS A 841 -31.57 -3.65 -4.54
CA LYS A 841 -30.79 -4.80 -4.05
C LYS A 841 -30.78 -5.95 -5.04
N ALA A 842 -31.94 -6.30 -5.60
CA ALA A 842 -32.06 -7.35 -6.61
C ALA A 842 -31.28 -7.03 -7.89
N LYS A 843 -31.28 -5.75 -8.33
CA LYS A 843 -30.49 -5.30 -9.49
C LYS A 843 -28.99 -5.32 -9.23
N LEU A 844 -28.54 -4.87 -8.06
CA LEU A 844 -27.13 -4.96 -7.66
C LEU A 844 -26.67 -6.42 -7.56
N PHE A 845 -27.47 -7.29 -6.95
CA PHE A 845 -27.23 -8.74 -6.91
C PHE A 845 -27.12 -9.34 -8.32
N CYS A 846 -28.04 -9.00 -9.23
CA CYS A 846 -27.99 -9.44 -10.62
C CYS A 846 -26.66 -9.06 -11.27
N LYS A 847 -26.25 -7.79 -11.16
CA LYS A 847 -25.00 -7.30 -11.75
C LYS A 847 -23.76 -7.97 -11.17
N LEU A 848 -23.73 -8.23 -9.87
CA LEU A 848 -22.65 -8.97 -9.23
C LEU A 848 -22.58 -10.40 -9.77
N LYS A 849 -23.72 -11.08 -9.91
CA LYS A 849 -23.78 -12.43 -10.50
C LYS A 849 -23.36 -12.46 -11.96
N GLN A 850 -23.79 -11.48 -12.77
CA GLN A 850 -23.33 -11.33 -14.15
C GLN A 850 -21.80 -11.18 -14.20
N ASN A 851 -21.24 -10.30 -13.36
CA ASN A 851 -19.80 -10.08 -13.28
C ASN A 851 -19.03 -11.33 -12.83
N GLU A 852 -19.49 -12.04 -11.80
CA GLU A 852 -18.93 -13.31 -11.31
C GLU A 852 -18.88 -14.36 -12.43
N MET A 853 -20.02 -14.56 -13.10
CA MET A 853 -20.18 -15.50 -14.21
C MET A 853 -19.27 -15.17 -15.40
N LEU A 854 -19.18 -13.90 -15.79
CA LEU A 854 -18.34 -13.44 -16.90
C LEU A 854 -16.85 -13.56 -16.57
N ARG A 855 -16.43 -13.19 -15.36
CA ARG A 855 -15.03 -13.35 -14.91
C ARG A 855 -14.61 -14.80 -14.90
N ALA A 856 -15.47 -15.69 -14.40
CA ALA A 856 -15.20 -17.13 -14.40
C ALA A 856 -15.08 -17.69 -15.83
N ALA A 857 -16.03 -17.35 -16.71
CA ALA A 857 -16.00 -17.79 -18.11
C ALA A 857 -14.77 -17.27 -18.87
N LEU A 858 -14.42 -15.99 -18.66
CA LEU A 858 -13.24 -15.38 -19.27
C LEU A 858 -11.95 -16.02 -18.76
N THR A 859 -11.86 -16.28 -17.46
CA THR A 859 -10.69 -16.94 -16.85
C THR A 859 -10.52 -18.36 -17.42
N GLN A 860 -11.60 -19.15 -17.50
CA GLN A 860 -11.55 -20.48 -18.12
C GLN A 860 -11.22 -20.43 -19.61
N LYS A 861 -11.66 -19.39 -20.34
CA LYS A 861 -11.24 -19.15 -21.73
C LYS A 861 -9.74 -18.87 -21.83
N MET A 862 -9.22 -18.00 -20.97
CA MET A 862 -7.79 -17.66 -20.94
C MET A 862 -6.93 -18.87 -20.53
N GLN A 863 -7.45 -19.76 -19.69
CA GLN A 863 -6.82 -21.03 -19.31
C GLN A 863 -6.94 -22.12 -20.40
N GLY A 864 -7.79 -21.93 -21.41
CA GLY A 864 -8.05 -22.90 -22.47
C GLY A 864 -9.07 -23.99 -22.13
N SER A 865 -9.69 -23.95 -20.94
CA SER A 865 -10.72 -24.90 -20.51
C SER A 865 -12.13 -24.56 -21.04
N LEU A 866 -12.30 -23.36 -21.59
CA LEU A 866 -13.51 -22.93 -22.31
C LEU A 866 -13.14 -22.40 -23.71
N SER A 867 -13.85 -22.81 -24.75
CA SER A 867 -13.60 -22.29 -26.10
C SER A 867 -14.11 -20.86 -26.28
N ALA A 868 -13.56 -20.12 -27.25
CA ALA A 868 -14.02 -18.77 -27.58
C ALA A 868 -15.50 -18.75 -28.02
N GLU A 869 -15.96 -19.79 -28.72
CA GLU A 869 -17.37 -19.94 -29.12
C GLU A 869 -18.28 -20.10 -27.91
N GLN A 870 -17.92 -20.99 -26.98
CA GLN A 870 -18.67 -21.19 -25.74
C GLN A 870 -18.67 -19.92 -24.87
N PHE A 871 -17.55 -19.22 -24.78
CA PHE A 871 -17.47 -17.95 -24.07
C PHE A 871 -18.42 -16.90 -24.66
N ASN A 872 -18.40 -16.67 -25.97
CA ASN A 872 -19.26 -15.69 -26.61
C ASN A 872 -20.75 -16.02 -26.42
N TRP A 873 -21.09 -17.31 -26.50
CA TRP A 873 -22.44 -17.80 -26.23
C TRP A 873 -22.87 -17.56 -24.78
N LEU A 874 -22.03 -17.93 -23.81
CA LEU A 874 -22.30 -17.70 -22.38
C LEU A 874 -22.42 -16.21 -22.08
N ALA A 875 -21.50 -15.39 -22.59
CA ALA A 875 -21.53 -13.94 -22.37
C ALA A 875 -22.82 -13.31 -22.89
N GLY A 876 -23.28 -13.68 -24.09
CA GLY A 876 -24.54 -13.19 -24.63
C GLY A 876 -25.77 -13.60 -23.82
N LEU A 877 -25.76 -14.81 -23.24
CA LEU A 877 -26.83 -15.26 -22.34
C LEU A 877 -26.79 -14.51 -20.99
N VAL A 878 -25.60 -14.34 -20.41
CA VAL A 878 -25.39 -13.68 -19.11
C VAL A 878 -25.74 -12.19 -19.18
N ASP A 879 -25.31 -11.47 -20.22
CA ASP A 879 -25.63 -10.04 -20.40
C ASP A 879 -27.14 -9.78 -20.51
N GLY A 880 -27.87 -10.74 -21.08
CA GLY A 880 -29.33 -10.67 -21.23
C GLY A 880 -30.14 -10.81 -19.93
N LEU A 881 -29.51 -11.06 -18.79
CA LEU A 881 -30.17 -11.26 -17.48
C LEU A 881 -30.68 -9.97 -16.81
N ASP A 882 -30.18 -8.80 -17.22
CA ASP A 882 -30.56 -7.50 -16.65
C ASP A 882 -31.78 -6.85 -17.34
N HIS A 883 -32.44 -7.56 -18.27
CA HIS A 883 -33.63 -7.05 -18.95
C HIS A 883 -34.87 -7.74 -18.39
N ASP A 884 -35.84 -6.94 -17.97
CA ASP A 884 -37.20 -7.41 -17.67
C ASP A 884 -37.81 -7.96 -18.95
N ARG A 885 -37.72 -9.28 -19.17
CA ARG A 885 -38.41 -9.91 -20.30
C ARG A 885 -39.91 -9.80 -20.02
N PRO A 886 -40.71 -9.23 -20.94
CA PRO A 886 -42.15 -9.16 -20.76
C PRO A 886 -42.66 -10.55 -20.39
N HIS A 887 -43.35 -10.61 -19.26
CA HIS A 887 -44.03 -11.82 -18.81
C HIS A 887 -45.20 -12.04 -19.77
N GLU A 888 -44.96 -12.68 -20.92
CA GLU A 888 -46.04 -13.41 -21.55
C GLU A 888 -46.42 -14.48 -20.53
N LEU A 889 -47.63 -14.34 -19.98
CA LEU A 889 -48.30 -15.29 -19.10
C LEU A 889 -48.53 -16.61 -19.85
N ASP A 890 -47.46 -17.30 -20.25
CA ASP A 890 -47.50 -18.72 -20.51
C ASP A 890 -47.61 -19.37 -19.12
N PRO A 891 -48.65 -20.17 -18.83
CA PRO A 891 -48.95 -20.63 -17.48
C PRO A 891 -47.71 -21.24 -16.85
N PHE A 892 -47.42 -20.85 -15.60
CA PHE A 892 -46.32 -21.34 -14.76
C PHE A 892 -46.11 -22.85 -15.02
N LYS A 893 -45.20 -23.20 -15.93
CA LYS A 893 -44.97 -24.61 -16.26
C LYS A 893 -44.25 -25.20 -15.06
N PRO A 894 -44.80 -26.23 -14.39
CA PRO A 894 -44.05 -26.96 -13.37
C PRO A 894 -42.73 -27.43 -13.98
N GLY A 895 -41.65 -27.42 -13.18
CA GLY A 895 -40.29 -27.45 -13.72
C GLY A 895 -40.04 -28.59 -14.72
N THR A 896 -39.25 -28.30 -15.75
CA THR A 896 -39.01 -29.19 -16.90
C THR A 896 -37.53 -29.60 -16.98
N THR A 897 -37.17 -30.44 -17.94
CA THR A 897 -35.75 -30.67 -18.25
C THR A 897 -35.17 -29.47 -19.02
N PRO A 898 -33.93 -29.03 -18.72
CA PRO A 898 -33.33 -27.88 -19.40
C PRO A 898 -33.36 -28.01 -20.93
N GLN A 899 -33.69 -26.91 -21.61
CA GLN A 899 -33.67 -26.76 -23.07
C GLN A 899 -32.73 -25.60 -23.45
N ASP A 900 -32.97 -24.92 -24.57
CA ASP A 900 -32.24 -23.71 -24.93
C ASP A 900 -32.52 -22.58 -23.92
N GLY A 901 -31.46 -21.93 -23.42
CA GLY A 901 -31.55 -20.83 -22.45
C GLY A 901 -30.83 -21.11 -21.12
N ILE A 902 -31.20 -20.36 -20.08
CA ILE A 902 -30.65 -20.49 -18.73
C ILE A 902 -31.72 -21.09 -17.81
N TYR A 903 -31.35 -22.13 -17.09
CA TYR A 903 -32.21 -22.83 -16.15
C TYR A 903 -31.54 -22.92 -14.78
N THR A 904 -32.34 -23.01 -13.72
CA THR A 904 -31.83 -23.34 -12.39
C THR A 904 -31.21 -24.74 -12.41
N LEU A 905 -30.05 -24.92 -11.77
CA LEU A 905 -29.48 -26.25 -11.62
C LEU A 905 -30.28 -27.02 -10.57
N VAL A 906 -30.70 -28.23 -10.92
CA VAL A 906 -31.31 -29.18 -9.99
C VAL A 906 -30.57 -30.51 -10.06
N LEU A 907 -30.43 -31.19 -8.93
CA LEU A 907 -29.93 -32.56 -8.83
C LEU A 907 -30.97 -33.40 -8.11
N GLU A 908 -31.40 -34.51 -8.71
CA GLU A 908 -32.47 -35.38 -8.18
C GLU A 908 -33.77 -34.59 -7.88
N GLY A 909 -34.10 -33.63 -8.75
CA GLY A 909 -35.25 -32.73 -8.58
C GLY A 909 -35.11 -31.67 -7.49
N ARG A 910 -33.93 -31.54 -6.87
CA ARG A 910 -33.64 -30.56 -5.81
C ARG A 910 -32.74 -29.45 -6.32
N ARG A 911 -33.13 -28.20 -6.07
CA ARG A 911 -32.40 -27.00 -6.50
C ARG A 911 -31.03 -26.89 -5.82
N ILE A 912 -30.02 -26.58 -6.61
CA ILE A 912 -28.69 -26.19 -6.16
C ILE A 912 -28.60 -24.67 -6.29
N GLU A 913 -28.51 -23.99 -5.16
CA GLU A 913 -28.76 -22.55 -5.07
C GLU A 913 -27.55 -21.76 -5.60
N GLY A 914 -27.82 -20.74 -6.42
CA GLY A 914 -26.78 -19.97 -7.12
C GLY A 914 -26.06 -20.72 -8.25
N ALA A 915 -26.49 -21.95 -8.58
CA ALA A 915 -25.96 -22.76 -9.67
C ALA A 915 -26.97 -22.85 -10.84
N TYR A 916 -26.46 -22.94 -12.07
CA TYR A 916 -27.26 -22.79 -13.28
C TYR A 916 -26.89 -23.82 -14.35
N THR A 917 -27.85 -24.12 -15.22
CA THR A 917 -27.64 -24.89 -16.46
C THR A 917 -27.85 -23.98 -17.66
N PHE A 918 -26.87 -23.93 -18.55
CA PHE A 918 -26.91 -23.22 -19.83
C PHE A 918 -27.11 -24.24 -20.94
N GLY A 919 -28.19 -24.11 -21.70
CA GLY A 919 -28.50 -25.00 -22.81
C GLY A 919 -28.49 -24.31 -24.16
N ARG A 920 -27.94 -25.01 -25.16
CA ARG A 920 -28.02 -24.63 -26.57
C ARG A 920 -28.12 -25.84 -27.48
N ARG A 921 -28.78 -25.69 -28.63
CA ARG A 921 -28.75 -26.68 -29.72
C ARG A 921 -27.60 -26.43 -30.68
N VAL A 922 -26.74 -27.44 -30.84
CA VAL A 922 -25.64 -27.46 -31.83
C VAL A 922 -25.85 -28.67 -32.73
N ALA A 923 -26.00 -28.44 -34.04
CA ALA A 923 -26.29 -29.49 -35.03
C ALA A 923 -27.47 -30.41 -34.63
N GLY A 924 -28.53 -29.84 -34.05
CA GLY A 924 -29.72 -30.57 -33.60
C GLY A 924 -29.58 -31.30 -32.26
N LYS A 925 -28.39 -31.33 -31.65
CA LYS A 925 -28.16 -31.93 -30.32
C LYS A 925 -28.14 -30.85 -29.25
N LEU A 926 -28.81 -31.12 -28.12
CA LEU A 926 -28.78 -30.25 -26.95
C LEU A 926 -27.44 -30.41 -26.22
N GLN A 927 -26.72 -29.30 -26.07
CA GLN A 927 -25.50 -29.20 -25.27
C GLN A 927 -25.83 -28.45 -23.98
N LEU A 928 -25.46 -29.03 -22.83
CA LEU A 928 -25.67 -28.44 -21.51
C LEU A 928 -24.33 -28.15 -20.82
N LEU A 929 -24.10 -26.89 -20.43
CA LEU A 929 -23.04 -26.50 -19.51
C LEU A 929 -23.65 -26.19 -18.15
N VAL A 930 -23.03 -26.68 -17.09
CA VAL A 930 -23.39 -26.38 -15.71
C VAL A 930 -22.42 -25.35 -15.16
N TYR A 931 -22.97 -24.34 -14.49
CA TYR A 931 -22.26 -23.35 -13.69
C TYR A 931 -22.39 -23.70 -12.21
N ILE A 932 -21.26 -23.93 -11.54
CA ILE A 932 -21.17 -24.03 -10.08
C ILE A 932 -20.34 -22.84 -9.59
N PRO A 933 -20.92 -21.96 -8.76
CA PRO A 933 -20.19 -20.81 -8.24
C PRO A 933 -19.02 -21.29 -7.37
N LYS A 934 -17.83 -20.69 -7.56
CA LYS A 934 -16.62 -20.95 -6.74
C LYS A 934 -16.25 -22.42 -6.59
N ALA A 935 -16.36 -23.20 -7.67
CA ALA A 935 -15.98 -24.60 -7.63
C ALA A 935 -14.52 -24.78 -7.17
N PRO A 936 -14.24 -25.64 -6.17
CA PRO A 936 -12.91 -25.76 -5.53
C PRO A 936 -11.83 -26.32 -6.46
N ASP A 937 -12.24 -26.97 -7.55
CA ASP A 937 -11.38 -27.47 -8.63
C ASP A 937 -11.01 -26.39 -9.66
N GLY A 938 -11.45 -25.15 -9.47
CA GLY A 938 -11.20 -24.01 -10.38
C GLY A 938 -12.06 -24.01 -11.64
N MET A 939 -13.02 -24.93 -11.78
CA MET A 939 -13.80 -25.13 -13.01
C MET A 939 -15.27 -24.70 -12.85
N SER A 940 -15.56 -23.40 -12.78
CA SER A 940 -16.94 -22.92 -12.54
C SER A 940 -17.93 -23.39 -13.62
N TYR A 941 -17.53 -23.39 -14.90
CA TYR A 941 -18.31 -23.96 -16.00
C TYR A 941 -17.76 -25.32 -16.42
N ARG A 942 -18.66 -26.29 -16.63
CA ARG A 942 -18.32 -27.64 -17.10
C ARG A 942 -19.48 -28.28 -17.87
N PRO A 943 -19.22 -29.20 -18.81
CA PRO A 943 -20.27 -30.03 -19.38
C PRO A 943 -21.02 -30.80 -18.30
N LEU A 944 -22.33 -30.98 -18.48
CA LEU A 944 -23.16 -31.76 -17.54
C LEU A 944 -22.59 -33.17 -17.33
N GLU A 945 -22.06 -33.78 -18.39
CA GLU A 945 -21.48 -35.13 -18.36
C GLU A 945 -20.21 -35.19 -17.50
N SER A 946 -19.52 -34.05 -17.34
CA SER A 946 -18.31 -33.94 -16.51
C SER A 946 -18.63 -33.63 -15.05
N LEU A 947 -19.86 -33.20 -14.72
CA LEU A 947 -20.26 -32.88 -13.35
C LEU A 947 -20.12 -34.11 -12.44
N THR A 948 -20.62 -35.26 -12.86
CA THR A 948 -20.65 -36.48 -12.04
C THR A 948 -19.27 -37.05 -11.79
N LEU A 949 -18.37 -36.91 -12.77
CA LEU A 949 -16.95 -37.23 -12.61
C LEU A 949 -16.30 -36.29 -11.59
N GLY A 950 -16.60 -34.99 -11.67
CA GLY A 950 -16.14 -34.01 -10.69
C GLY A 950 -16.60 -34.37 -9.27
N LEU A 951 -17.88 -34.72 -9.09
CA LEU A 951 -18.46 -35.05 -7.78
C LEU A 951 -17.82 -36.27 -7.08
N LYS A 952 -16.94 -37.02 -7.76
CA LYS A 952 -16.09 -38.03 -7.10
C LYS A 952 -15.07 -37.41 -6.14
N ASP A 953 -14.61 -36.20 -6.45
CA ASP A 953 -13.76 -35.43 -5.56
C ASP A 953 -14.58 -34.92 -4.36
N ALA A 954 -14.04 -35.13 -3.16
CA ALA A 954 -14.73 -34.80 -1.92
C ALA A 954 -14.95 -33.30 -1.76
N ASP A 955 -14.02 -32.45 -2.22
CA ASP A 955 -14.10 -31.00 -2.01
C ASP A 955 -15.25 -30.42 -2.83
N LEU A 956 -15.34 -30.79 -4.10
CA LEU A 956 -16.45 -30.38 -4.96
C LEU A 956 -17.78 -31.01 -4.55
N GLY A 957 -17.79 -32.28 -4.17
CA GLY A 957 -19.00 -32.96 -3.67
C GLY A 957 -19.57 -32.25 -2.45
N ASN A 958 -18.72 -31.94 -1.46
CA ASN A 958 -19.11 -31.21 -0.26
C ASN A 958 -19.59 -29.79 -0.59
N HIS A 959 -18.95 -29.11 -1.54
CA HIS A 959 -19.36 -27.77 -1.99
C HIS A 959 -20.76 -27.78 -2.60
N VAL A 960 -21.08 -28.74 -3.47
CA VAL A 960 -22.43 -28.86 -4.07
C VAL A 960 -23.51 -29.20 -3.03
N ILE A 961 -23.19 -30.05 -2.06
CA ILE A 961 -24.07 -30.34 -0.92
C ILE A 961 -24.33 -29.08 -0.08
N ALA A 962 -23.31 -28.23 0.09
CA ALA A 962 -23.42 -26.98 0.83
C ALA A 962 -24.38 -25.97 0.15
N LEU A 963 -24.43 -25.97 -1.19
CA LEU A 963 -25.34 -25.13 -1.99
C LEU A 963 -26.80 -25.62 -2.00
N THR A 964 -27.12 -26.74 -1.36
CA THR A 964 -28.49 -27.28 -1.30
C THR A 964 -29.23 -26.81 -0.05
N ARG A 965 -30.54 -26.56 -0.15
CA ARG A 965 -31.44 -26.35 1.02
C ARG A 965 -31.32 -27.51 2.01
N LEU A 966 -31.37 -27.23 3.31
CA LEU A 966 -31.25 -28.22 4.38
C LEU A 966 -32.30 -29.33 4.28
N GLU A 967 -33.56 -28.96 3.98
CA GLU A 967 -34.68 -29.89 3.76
C GLU A 967 -34.39 -30.95 2.67
N HIS A 968 -33.53 -30.61 1.70
CA HIS A 968 -33.23 -31.41 0.52
C HIS A 968 -31.82 -32.00 0.52
N ARG A 969 -30.99 -31.63 1.51
CA ARG A 969 -29.56 -31.96 1.55
C ARG A 969 -29.30 -33.46 1.52
N SER A 970 -30.11 -34.26 2.22
CA SER A 970 -29.97 -35.72 2.25
C SER A 970 -30.11 -36.35 0.86
N VAL A 971 -31.02 -35.83 0.03
CA VAL A 971 -31.25 -36.33 -1.33
C VAL A 971 -30.03 -36.08 -2.21
N VAL A 972 -29.51 -34.85 -2.21
CA VAL A 972 -28.33 -34.47 -3.00
C VAL A 972 -27.07 -35.16 -2.47
N GLN A 973 -26.90 -35.24 -1.15
CA GLN A 973 -25.79 -35.96 -0.52
C GLN A 973 -25.76 -37.43 -0.93
N ASN A 974 -26.91 -38.11 -0.95
CA ASN A 974 -26.99 -39.49 -1.42
C ASN A 974 -26.55 -39.62 -2.88
N PHE A 975 -26.90 -38.67 -3.76
CA PHE A 975 -26.43 -38.67 -5.15
C PHE A 975 -24.90 -38.49 -5.24
N VAL A 976 -24.32 -37.56 -4.47
CA VAL A 976 -22.87 -37.35 -4.41
C VAL A 976 -22.15 -38.60 -3.92
N ILE A 977 -22.62 -39.24 -2.85
CA ILE A 977 -22.05 -40.49 -2.33
C ILE A 977 -22.08 -41.60 -3.38
N ARG A 978 -23.18 -41.71 -4.16
CA ARG A 978 -23.25 -42.67 -5.29
C ARG A 978 -22.19 -42.38 -6.35
N CYS A 979 -21.90 -41.11 -6.64
CA CYS A 979 -20.84 -40.72 -7.57
C CYS A 979 -19.46 -41.10 -7.03
N GLN A 980 -19.18 -40.79 -5.76
CA GLN A 980 -17.91 -41.09 -5.08
C GLN A 980 -17.62 -42.59 -5.04
N ASN A 981 -18.64 -43.40 -4.76
CA ASN A 981 -18.51 -44.86 -4.66
C ASN A 981 -18.59 -45.60 -6.00
N ALA A 982 -18.84 -44.91 -7.12
CA ALA A 982 -18.96 -45.54 -8.42
C ALA A 982 -17.60 -46.06 -8.91
N SER A 983 -17.52 -47.39 -9.08
CA SER A 983 -16.38 -48.10 -9.69
C SER A 983 -16.56 -48.36 -11.19
N GLY A 984 -17.78 -48.19 -11.72
CA GLY A 984 -18.16 -48.40 -13.12
C GLY A 984 -18.80 -47.15 -13.75
N ALA A 985 -19.91 -47.33 -14.48
CA ALA A 985 -20.64 -46.22 -15.10
C ALA A 985 -21.09 -45.19 -14.04
N LEU A 986 -20.86 -43.91 -14.31
CA LEU A 986 -21.22 -42.83 -13.40
C LEU A 986 -22.75 -42.60 -13.40
N PRO A 987 -23.36 -42.31 -12.23
CA PRO A 987 -24.77 -41.95 -12.17
C PRO A 987 -25.07 -40.74 -13.06
N THR A 988 -26.20 -40.75 -13.78
CA THR A 988 -26.67 -39.57 -14.54
C THR A 988 -27.57 -38.73 -13.64
N PRO A 989 -27.35 -37.40 -13.51
CA PRO A 989 -28.16 -36.56 -12.64
C PRO A 989 -29.56 -36.38 -13.22
N ALA A 990 -30.59 -36.56 -12.40
CA ALA A 990 -31.95 -36.22 -12.81
C ALA A 990 -32.16 -34.70 -12.72
N LEU A 991 -32.35 -34.06 -13.89
CA LEU A 991 -32.57 -32.60 -14.03
C LEU A 991 -34.06 -32.22 -14.18
N ASN A 992 -34.97 -33.14 -13.85
CA ASN A 992 -36.40 -32.83 -13.83
C ASN A 992 -36.68 -31.76 -12.76
N ASN A 993 -37.68 -30.91 -12.99
CA ASN A 993 -38.03 -29.80 -12.10
C ASN A 993 -37.08 -28.57 -12.16
N SER A 994 -36.31 -28.37 -13.24
CA SER A 994 -35.59 -27.12 -13.49
C SER A 994 -36.52 -26.00 -13.96
N SER A 995 -36.27 -24.79 -13.49
CA SER A 995 -37.04 -23.59 -13.86
C SER A 995 -36.22 -22.69 -14.78
N VAL A 996 -36.87 -22.08 -15.78
CA VAL A 996 -36.23 -21.07 -16.63
C VAL A 996 -35.88 -19.84 -15.80
N VAL A 997 -34.67 -19.32 -15.93
CA VAL A 997 -34.25 -18.08 -15.31
C VAL A 997 -34.63 -16.91 -16.23
N THR A 998 -35.75 -16.28 -15.94
CA THR A 998 -36.31 -15.17 -16.75
C THR A 998 -36.02 -13.79 -16.17
N HIS A 999 -35.92 -13.67 -14.84
CA HIS A 999 -35.66 -12.42 -14.13
C HIS A 999 -34.90 -12.69 -12.82
N PHE A 1000 -33.80 -11.97 -12.55
CA PHE A 1000 -32.92 -12.22 -11.40
C PHE A 1000 -33.46 -11.78 -10.03
N LYS A 1001 -34.46 -10.90 -9.94
CA LYS A 1001 -35.28 -10.72 -8.73
C LYS A 1001 -35.84 -12.04 -8.18
N PHE A 1002 -36.33 -12.94 -9.03
CA PHE A 1002 -36.78 -14.26 -8.55
C PHE A 1002 -35.62 -15.07 -7.96
N GLU A 1003 -34.41 -14.93 -8.50
CA GLU A 1003 -33.21 -15.58 -7.96
C GLU A 1003 -32.80 -14.98 -6.61
N PHE A 1004 -32.89 -13.66 -6.47
CA PHE A 1004 -32.67 -12.95 -5.20
C PHE A 1004 -33.73 -13.33 -4.16
N ASP A 1005 -35.00 -13.35 -4.53
CA ASP A 1005 -36.12 -13.77 -3.69
C ASP A 1005 -36.00 -15.26 -3.31
N SER A 1006 -35.55 -16.12 -4.23
CA SER A 1006 -35.31 -17.55 -3.99
C SER A 1006 -34.17 -17.77 -2.98
N MET A 1007 -33.10 -16.97 -3.06
CA MET A 1007 -32.00 -17.00 -2.07
C MET A 1007 -32.53 -16.60 -0.68
N ILE A 1008 -33.33 -15.54 -0.58
CA ILE A 1008 -33.98 -15.15 0.68
C ILE A 1008 -34.95 -16.24 1.17
N SER A 1009 -35.76 -16.81 0.26
CA SER A 1009 -36.73 -17.86 0.58
C SER A 1009 -36.07 -19.15 1.05
N ARG A 1010 -34.96 -19.58 0.43
CA ARG A 1010 -34.16 -20.72 0.91
C ARG A 1010 -33.84 -20.56 2.39
N VAL A 1011 -33.31 -19.40 2.73
CA VAL A 1011 -32.88 -19.08 4.09
C VAL A 1011 -34.08 -19.16 5.03
N LEU A 1012 -35.22 -18.57 4.67
CA LEU A 1012 -36.42 -18.68 5.50
C LEU A 1012 -36.90 -20.14 5.65
N SER A 1013 -36.83 -20.96 4.59
CA SER A 1013 -37.21 -22.38 4.65
C SER A 1013 -36.25 -23.25 5.48
N ASP A 1014 -34.94 -22.95 5.42
CA ASP A 1014 -33.91 -23.66 6.19
C ASP A 1014 -34.09 -23.43 7.71
N VAL A 1015 -34.65 -22.28 8.11
CA VAL A 1015 -35.10 -21.98 9.49
C VAL A 1015 -36.29 -22.84 9.91
N ASP A 1016 -37.33 -22.86 9.08
CA ASP A 1016 -38.58 -23.59 9.36
C ASP A 1016 -38.34 -25.11 9.50
N TYR A 1017 -37.37 -25.66 8.75
CA TYR A 1017 -37.04 -27.08 8.79
C TYR A 1017 -36.33 -27.53 10.07
N GLN A 1018 -35.58 -26.65 10.75
CA GLN A 1018 -34.74 -27.00 11.90
C GLN A 1018 -35.42 -26.78 13.27
N THR A 1019 -36.72 -26.51 13.36
CA THR A 1019 -37.32 -26.00 14.61
C THR A 1019 -38.34 -26.92 15.29
N THR A 1020 -38.16 -27.17 16.60
CA THR A 1020 -39.15 -27.84 17.47
C THR A 1020 -39.63 -27.01 18.67
N THR A 1021 -38.89 -25.97 19.13
CA THR A 1021 -39.32 -25.08 20.25
C THR A 1021 -39.13 -23.57 19.97
N PRO A 1022 -39.75 -22.64 20.74
CA PRO A 1022 -39.64 -21.19 20.50
C PRO A 1022 -38.25 -20.55 20.71
N ALA A 1023 -37.42 -21.07 21.62
CA ALA A 1023 -36.05 -20.57 21.83
C ALA A 1023 -35.08 -21.11 20.77
N GLU A 1024 -35.26 -22.38 20.39
CA GLU A 1024 -34.59 -23.00 19.24
C GLU A 1024 -34.97 -22.30 17.93
N ARG A 1025 -36.23 -21.85 17.82
CA ARG A 1025 -36.71 -21.04 16.70
C ARG A 1025 -35.93 -19.76 16.53
N PHE A 1026 -35.78 -18.96 17.58
CA PHE A 1026 -34.99 -17.74 17.52
C PHE A 1026 -33.52 -18.01 17.08
N TRP A 1027 -32.86 -19.01 17.66
CA TRP A 1027 -31.44 -19.25 17.41
C TRP A 1027 -31.14 -19.95 16.07
N ASN A 1028 -32.04 -20.80 15.58
CA ASN A 1028 -31.96 -21.36 14.23
C ASN A 1028 -32.29 -20.29 13.17
N THR A 1029 -33.23 -19.37 13.45
CA THR A 1029 -33.46 -18.17 12.60
C THR A 1029 -32.20 -17.33 12.44
N VAL A 1030 -31.45 -17.09 13.53
CA VAL A 1030 -30.19 -16.32 13.50
C VAL A 1030 -29.08 -17.03 12.70
N MET A 1031 -28.94 -18.35 12.83
CA MET A 1031 -27.95 -19.13 12.08
C MET A 1031 -28.18 -19.07 10.58
N VAL A 1032 -29.41 -19.29 10.15
CA VAL A 1032 -29.71 -19.40 8.73
C VAL A 1032 -29.73 -18.02 8.05
N ILE A 1033 -30.14 -16.95 8.75
CA ILE A 1033 -29.98 -15.57 8.24
C ILE A 1033 -28.50 -15.15 8.19
N THR A 1034 -27.65 -15.71 9.05
CA THR A 1034 -26.19 -15.56 8.90
C THR A 1034 -25.70 -16.26 7.63
N GLU A 1035 -26.25 -17.42 7.27
CA GLU A 1035 -25.98 -18.11 6.00
C GLU A 1035 -26.44 -17.27 4.77
N LEU A 1036 -27.52 -16.50 4.87
CA LEU A 1036 -27.93 -15.51 3.85
C LEU A 1036 -26.91 -14.38 3.68
N ALA A 1037 -26.48 -13.78 4.80
CA ALA A 1037 -25.45 -12.76 4.81
C ALA A 1037 -24.14 -13.30 4.24
N VAL A 1038 -23.84 -14.56 4.48
CA VAL A 1038 -22.70 -15.32 3.97
C VAL A 1038 -22.82 -15.59 2.48
N ASP A 1039 -23.98 -15.98 1.95
CA ASP A 1039 -24.21 -16.16 0.51
C ASP A 1039 -24.11 -14.82 -0.23
N ILE A 1040 -24.65 -13.73 0.34
CA ILE A 1040 -24.54 -12.37 -0.19
C ILE A 1040 -23.10 -11.85 -0.09
N VAL A 1041 -22.42 -12.04 1.05
CA VAL A 1041 -20.99 -11.69 1.25
C VAL A 1041 -20.07 -12.52 0.35
N SER A 1042 -20.44 -13.76 0.07
CA SER A 1042 -19.71 -14.63 -0.85
C SER A 1042 -19.71 -14.08 -2.27
N LEU A 1043 -20.72 -13.30 -2.70
CA LEU A 1043 -20.67 -12.61 -4.00
C LEU A 1043 -19.52 -11.61 -4.09
N PHE A 1044 -19.11 -11.08 -2.94
CA PHE A 1044 -18.11 -10.01 -2.83
C PHE A 1044 -16.70 -10.49 -2.51
N VAL A 1045 -16.50 -11.74 -2.07
CA VAL A 1045 -15.18 -12.23 -1.61
C VAL A 1045 -14.97 -13.71 -1.96
N PRO A 1046 -13.96 -14.07 -2.75
CA PRO A 1046 -13.31 -15.37 -2.68
C PRO A 1046 -12.26 -15.35 -1.52
N PRO A 1047 -12.00 -16.43 -0.76
CA PRO A 1047 -12.52 -17.79 -0.86
C PRO A 1047 -13.50 -18.06 0.30
N VAL A 1048 -13.96 -19.30 0.33
CA VAL A 1048 -14.81 -19.92 1.35
C VAL A 1048 -14.33 -19.71 2.79
N GLY A 1049 -13.05 -19.38 3.05
CA GLY A 1049 -12.49 -19.23 4.41
C GLY A 1049 -13.10 -18.12 5.27
N LEU A 1050 -13.28 -16.91 4.72
CA LEU A 1050 -13.97 -15.81 5.41
C LEU A 1050 -15.41 -16.19 5.78
N VAL A 1051 -16.10 -16.68 4.76
CA VAL A 1051 -17.53 -16.97 4.74
C VAL A 1051 -17.84 -18.15 5.69
N ASN A 1052 -17.04 -19.21 5.64
CA ASN A 1052 -17.16 -20.39 6.50
C ASN A 1052 -16.79 -20.10 7.96
N SER A 1053 -15.86 -19.16 8.22
CA SER A 1053 -15.55 -18.71 9.58
C SER A 1053 -16.70 -17.94 10.21
N ILE A 1054 -17.37 -17.02 9.48
CA ILE A 1054 -18.59 -16.34 9.98
C ILE A 1054 -19.68 -17.36 10.33
N VAL A 1055 -19.96 -18.30 9.43
CA VAL A 1055 -20.94 -19.37 9.68
C VAL A 1055 -20.53 -20.23 10.88
N ARG A 1056 -19.27 -20.67 10.97
CA ARG A 1056 -18.77 -21.50 12.08
C ARG A 1056 -18.81 -20.76 13.42
N ILE A 1057 -18.51 -19.46 13.46
CA ILE A 1057 -18.61 -18.63 14.67
C ILE A 1057 -20.06 -18.57 15.14
N THR A 1058 -20.97 -18.13 14.27
CA THR A 1058 -22.39 -18.02 14.64
C THR A 1058 -22.97 -19.37 15.00
N ARG A 1059 -22.60 -20.44 14.28
CA ARG A 1059 -23.03 -21.81 14.57
C ARG A 1059 -22.54 -22.31 15.92
N SER A 1060 -21.29 -22.06 16.22
CA SER A 1060 -20.67 -22.44 17.49
C SER A 1060 -21.24 -21.62 18.66
N ILE A 1061 -21.60 -20.35 18.46
CA ILE A 1061 -22.31 -19.53 19.45
C ILE A 1061 -23.72 -20.08 19.69
N VAL A 1062 -24.49 -20.34 18.63
CA VAL A 1062 -25.85 -20.88 18.73
C VAL A 1062 -25.88 -22.26 19.39
N GLN A 1063 -25.01 -23.17 18.97
CA GLN A 1063 -24.90 -24.50 19.56
C GLN A 1063 -24.48 -24.45 21.04
N GLY A 1064 -23.60 -23.51 21.41
CA GLY A 1064 -23.24 -23.28 22.81
C GLY A 1064 -24.41 -22.77 23.64
N ILE A 1065 -25.23 -21.90 23.07
CA ILE A 1065 -26.42 -21.34 23.75
C ILE A 1065 -27.54 -22.38 23.88
N VAL A 1066 -27.75 -23.22 22.87
CA VAL A 1066 -28.70 -24.34 22.94
C VAL A 1066 -28.23 -25.39 23.95
N ALA A 1067 -26.94 -25.71 23.98
CA ALA A 1067 -26.40 -26.64 24.98
C ALA A 1067 -26.55 -26.11 26.42
N TYR A 1068 -26.28 -24.82 26.66
CA TYR A 1068 -26.53 -24.20 27.97
C TYR A 1068 -28.02 -24.15 28.35
N SER A 1069 -28.91 -23.84 27.40
CA SER A 1069 -30.36 -23.80 27.70
C SER A 1069 -30.96 -25.19 27.98
N LEU A 1070 -30.28 -26.25 27.54
CA LEU A 1070 -30.61 -27.64 27.82
C LEU A 1070 -29.87 -28.20 29.07
N GLY A 1071 -29.05 -27.39 29.75
CA GLY A 1071 -28.33 -27.78 30.96
C GLY A 1071 -27.04 -28.59 30.74
N ASP A 1072 -26.50 -28.60 29.51
CA ASP A 1072 -25.23 -29.25 29.16
C ASP A 1072 -24.09 -28.23 29.15
N ASP A 1073 -23.54 -27.96 30.33
CA ASP A 1073 -22.52 -26.94 30.56
C ASP A 1073 -21.19 -27.24 29.85
N GLU A 1074 -20.86 -28.51 29.60
CA GLU A 1074 -19.60 -28.92 28.97
C GLU A 1074 -19.67 -28.78 27.45
N ALA A 1075 -20.79 -29.21 26.83
CA ALA A 1075 -21.05 -28.96 25.42
C ALA A 1075 -21.19 -27.46 25.13
N GLY A 1076 -21.83 -26.70 26.03
CA GLY A 1076 -21.94 -25.24 25.97
C GLY A 1076 -20.57 -24.54 25.87
N LYS A 1077 -19.63 -24.92 26.75
CA LYS A 1077 -18.24 -24.41 26.77
C LYS A 1077 -17.46 -24.77 25.51
N ASN A 1078 -17.57 -26.01 25.04
CA ASN A 1078 -16.84 -26.49 23.86
C ASN A 1078 -17.30 -25.79 22.58
N HIS A 1079 -18.59 -25.55 22.44
CA HIS A 1079 -19.14 -24.81 21.31
C HIS A 1079 -18.73 -23.32 21.36
N LEU A 1080 -18.79 -22.63 22.51
CA LEU A 1080 -18.31 -21.24 22.58
C LEU A 1080 -16.80 -21.09 22.38
N ALA A 1081 -15.99 -22.06 22.83
CA ALA A 1081 -14.56 -22.11 22.53
C ALA A 1081 -14.28 -22.32 21.02
N SER A 1082 -15.10 -23.14 20.34
CA SER A 1082 -15.07 -23.29 18.87
C SER A 1082 -15.42 -22.00 18.14
N ALA A 1083 -16.35 -21.19 18.67
CA ALA A 1083 -16.66 -19.87 18.14
C ALA A 1083 -15.46 -18.92 18.25
N TRP A 1084 -14.80 -18.91 19.40
CA TRP A 1084 -13.59 -18.10 19.63
C TRP A 1084 -12.43 -18.50 18.70
N ARG A 1085 -12.22 -19.80 18.49
CA ARG A 1085 -11.23 -20.34 17.53
C ARG A 1085 -11.56 -19.97 16.07
N SER A 1086 -12.85 -19.99 15.72
CA SER A 1086 -13.33 -19.62 14.39
C SER A 1086 -13.26 -18.12 14.13
N SER A 1087 -13.37 -17.26 15.16
CA SER A 1087 -13.16 -15.81 15.09
C SER A 1087 -11.71 -15.44 14.80
N ILE A 1088 -10.77 -16.25 15.29
CA ILE A 1088 -9.36 -16.12 14.94
C ILE A 1088 -9.15 -16.55 13.47
N LEU A 1089 -9.77 -17.65 13.02
CA LEU A 1089 -9.78 -18.08 11.61
C LEU A 1089 -10.50 -17.11 10.66
N LEU A 1090 -11.43 -16.28 11.14
CA LEU A 1090 -12.04 -15.19 10.36
C LEU A 1090 -11.04 -14.09 10.04
N TYR A 1091 -10.15 -13.80 11.00
CA TYR A 1091 -9.04 -12.86 10.83
C TYR A 1091 -8.01 -13.37 9.80
N VAL A 1092 -7.78 -14.69 9.78
CA VAL A 1092 -6.85 -15.37 8.85
C VAL A 1092 -7.47 -15.67 7.48
N GLY A 1093 -8.77 -15.99 7.40
CA GLY A 1093 -9.49 -16.35 6.17
C GLY A 1093 -9.70 -15.18 5.20
N ILE A 1094 -9.54 -13.94 5.67
CA ILE A 1094 -9.43 -12.73 4.82
C ILE A 1094 -8.17 -12.79 3.94
N VAL A 1095 -7.13 -13.51 4.37
CA VAL A 1095 -5.79 -13.52 3.76
C VAL A 1095 -5.66 -14.60 2.68
N ALA A 1096 -6.48 -15.67 2.71
CA ALA A 1096 -6.09 -16.95 2.12
C ALA A 1096 -6.78 -17.37 0.80
N GLY A 1097 -7.53 -16.52 0.07
CA GLY A 1097 -7.87 -16.97 -1.29
C GLY A 1097 -8.63 -16.08 -2.23
N VAL A 1098 -7.92 -15.31 -3.04
CA VAL A 1098 -8.41 -15.02 -4.39
C VAL A 1098 -7.31 -15.28 -5.38
N GLY A 1099 -7.40 -16.40 -6.11
CA GLY A 1099 -6.78 -16.50 -7.41
C GLY A 1099 -7.49 -15.53 -8.36
N GLY A 1100 -6.97 -14.33 -8.51
CA GLY A 1100 -7.55 -13.27 -9.34
C GLY A 1100 -7.40 -11.91 -8.69
N SER A 1101 -6.49 -11.09 -9.22
CA SER A 1101 -6.17 -9.74 -8.76
C SER A 1101 -7.38 -8.81 -8.67
N VAL A 1102 -8.13 -8.82 -7.55
CA VAL A 1102 -8.71 -7.66 -6.84
C VAL A 1102 -9.02 -8.06 -5.38
N SER A 1103 -8.36 -7.33 -4.47
CA SER A 1103 -8.72 -7.00 -3.09
C SER A 1103 -8.74 -8.03 -1.95
N ALA A 1104 -7.55 -8.29 -1.38
CA ALA A 1104 -7.30 -8.22 0.07
C ALA A 1104 -7.17 -6.75 0.57
N VAL A 1105 -7.75 -5.79 -0.16
CA VAL A 1105 -7.42 -4.34 -0.15
C VAL A 1105 -8.09 -3.57 0.99
N GLY A 1106 -8.96 -4.19 1.79
CA GLY A 1106 -9.48 -3.57 3.02
C GLY A 1106 -8.57 -3.66 4.25
N LEU A 1107 -7.56 -4.54 4.23
CA LEU A 1107 -6.67 -4.80 5.37
C LEU A 1107 -5.20 -4.44 5.11
N LEU A 1108 -4.81 -4.24 3.84
CA LEU A 1108 -3.47 -3.79 3.45
C LEU A 1108 -3.27 -2.26 3.60
N SER A 1109 -4.33 -1.50 3.92
CA SER A 1109 -4.20 -0.11 4.40
C SER A 1109 -3.44 0.00 5.73
N ARG A 1110 -3.14 -1.14 6.37
CA ARG A 1110 -2.27 -1.24 7.55
C ARG A 1110 -0.89 -1.83 7.26
N VAL A 1111 -0.45 -2.06 6.02
CA VAL A 1111 0.92 -2.61 5.80
C VAL A 1111 2.01 -1.56 5.92
N LYS A 1112 1.71 -0.30 5.59
CA LYS A 1112 2.56 0.83 6.02
C LYS A 1112 2.58 0.92 7.54
N ASP A 1113 1.41 0.76 8.17
CA ASP A 1113 1.30 0.70 9.63
C ASP A 1113 1.93 -0.57 10.23
N ILE A 1114 2.15 -1.68 9.52
CA ILE A 1114 2.75 -2.91 10.05
C ILE A 1114 4.26 -2.94 9.81
N SER A 1115 4.80 -2.38 8.72
CA SER A 1115 6.25 -2.12 8.65
C SER A 1115 6.65 -1.06 9.68
N GLU A 1116 5.78 -0.05 9.91
CA GLU A 1116 5.90 0.88 11.04
C GLU A 1116 5.75 0.16 12.38
N ILE A 1117 4.64 -0.53 12.67
CA ILE A 1117 4.41 -1.24 13.93
C ILE A 1117 5.44 -2.35 14.19
N VAL A 1118 5.99 -3.03 13.18
CA VAL A 1118 7.02 -4.08 13.35
C VAL A 1118 8.41 -3.47 13.47
N SER A 1119 8.76 -2.42 12.70
CA SER A 1119 9.99 -1.67 12.96
C SER A 1119 9.95 -0.95 14.33
N THR A 1120 8.75 -0.61 14.79
CA THR A 1120 8.47 0.04 16.09
C THR A 1120 8.33 -0.94 17.25
N ALA A 1121 7.94 -2.19 17.00
CA ALA A 1121 7.90 -3.26 18.00
C ALA A 1121 9.21 -4.06 18.10
N THR A 1122 10.04 -4.09 17.05
CA THR A 1122 11.23 -4.98 16.97
C THR A 1122 12.57 -4.26 16.81
N GLY A 1123 12.58 -2.96 16.46
CA GLY A 1123 13.80 -2.16 16.36
C GLY A 1123 14.71 -2.48 15.17
N VAL A 1124 14.22 -3.20 14.15
CA VAL A 1124 14.95 -3.50 12.90
C VAL A 1124 14.17 -2.94 11.70
N PRO A 1125 14.81 -2.19 10.79
CA PRO A 1125 14.19 -1.78 9.53
C PRO A 1125 13.98 -3.02 8.64
N VAL A 1126 12.72 -3.33 8.35
CA VAL A 1126 12.36 -4.45 7.47
C VAL A 1126 12.19 -3.92 6.05
N GLY A 1127 12.93 -4.50 5.10
CA GLY A 1127 12.91 -4.09 3.70
C GLY A 1127 11.54 -4.27 3.04
N ILE A 1128 10.99 -3.17 2.52
CA ILE A 1128 9.73 -3.03 1.79
C ILE A 1128 9.69 -3.83 0.47
N GLY A 1129 10.83 -4.31 -0.03
CA GLY A 1129 11.01 -4.75 -1.42
C GLY A 1129 10.21 -5.97 -1.88
N TYR A 1130 9.70 -6.80 -0.98
CA TYR A 1130 9.05 -8.06 -1.37
C TYR A 1130 7.51 -8.01 -1.33
N VAL A 1131 6.95 -7.38 -0.30
CA VAL A 1131 5.48 -7.33 -0.11
C VAL A 1131 4.83 -6.32 -1.08
N THR A 1132 5.58 -5.31 -1.49
CA THR A 1132 5.13 -4.30 -2.48
C THR A 1132 5.15 -4.80 -3.93
N ALA A 1133 5.91 -5.85 -4.27
CA ALA A 1133 6.02 -6.34 -5.64
C ALA A 1133 4.82 -7.18 -6.11
N VAL A 1134 4.05 -7.78 -5.19
CA VAL A 1134 2.91 -8.66 -5.51
C VAL A 1134 1.59 -8.19 -4.89
N ALA A 1135 1.64 -7.39 -3.82
CA ALA A 1135 0.46 -6.98 -3.07
C ALA A 1135 0.45 -5.48 -2.73
N SER A 1136 0.95 -4.61 -3.64
CA SER A 1136 0.86 -3.16 -3.42
C SER A 1136 -0.59 -2.77 -3.04
N PRO A 1137 -0.83 -2.28 -1.81
CA PRO A 1137 -1.95 -1.42 -1.56
C PRO A 1137 -1.58 -0.10 -2.24
N TYR A 1138 -1.88 0.01 -3.53
CA TYR A 1138 -1.81 1.30 -4.21
C TYR A 1138 -2.71 2.22 -3.39
N VAL A 1139 -2.10 3.27 -2.83
CA VAL A 1139 -2.73 4.41 -2.16
C VAL A 1139 -4.18 4.51 -2.61
N ILE A 1140 -5.11 4.50 -1.65
CA ILE A 1140 -6.55 4.68 -1.87
C ILE A 1140 -6.69 5.76 -2.94
N ALA A 1141 -7.00 5.33 -4.17
CA ALA A 1141 -7.55 6.22 -5.17
C ALA A 1141 -8.77 6.81 -4.49
N ASP A 1142 -8.89 8.13 -4.42
CA ASP A 1142 -10.16 8.75 -4.06
C ASP A 1142 -11.20 8.23 -5.07
N SER A 1143 -11.89 7.16 -4.69
CA SER A 1143 -12.80 6.44 -5.55
C SER A 1143 -14.21 6.80 -5.14
N LYS A 1144 -14.98 7.29 -6.10
CA LYS A 1144 -16.38 7.66 -5.89
C LYS A 1144 -17.23 6.85 -6.85
N THR A 1145 -18.17 6.11 -6.30
CA THR A 1145 -19.17 5.38 -7.08
C THR A 1145 -20.55 5.96 -6.80
N ARG A 1146 -21.32 6.19 -7.86
CA ARG A 1146 -22.71 6.66 -7.72
C ARG A 1146 -23.60 6.10 -8.82
N ILE A 1147 -24.88 6.00 -8.51
CA ILE A 1147 -25.93 5.68 -9.48
C ILE A 1147 -26.45 7.00 -10.07
N ILE A 1148 -26.56 7.06 -11.38
CA ILE A 1148 -27.09 8.20 -12.14
C ILE A 1148 -28.26 7.71 -13.00
N GLY A 1149 -29.38 8.44 -13.01
CA GLY A 1149 -30.58 8.08 -13.75
C GLY A 1149 -31.81 8.01 -12.85
#